data_AF-A0A8T7FQG9-F1
#
_entry.id   AF-A0A8T7FQG9-F1
#
_cell.length_a   1.000
_cell.length_b   1.000
_cell.length_c   1.000
_cell.angle_alpha   90.00
_cell.angle_beta   90.00
_cell.angle_gamma   90.00
#
_symmetry.space_group_name_H-M   'P 1'
#
loop_
_entity.id
_entity.type
_entity.pdbx_description
1 polymer ?
#
loop_
_entity_poly.entity_id
_entity_poly.type
_entity_poly.pdbx_seq_one_letter_code
_entity_poly.pdbx_strand_id
1 'polypeptide(L)'
;MPQNIEANVGGNFSGNLVAGNYNIVVNNLNGGVVNVAPPPAKPSAEPRTRPVNLRPRDFHGLLDRAPEMEAFAAAVQSSTPFAVFGENGIGKTSLLRKAAHLAGTKNFHDGVVYLAARETARDDLLQDIYDSFFAAGAEYKPTDGELRAKLKDIHGLVLLDDLTLNREEVSFILDTMPHSMFILASAERVLWGEGQAVSLDGLPEAEAVQLFERELGRPLAEDERPVALQICKMLLTHPFRILQTASMLREDGLSLPQALQRLTATRTQSPTVEMAIQNSTDTQKKVFSLLAAAGGFALTRDHVLAMIPAANFNDEVKSLIRRGFVLEEGSSLSLSSDAASSLARLWNLTDWEDALVGHFTNWLKTGPQDMLVDQASDLLFHLLKRTGEKKQWPQLVTLGRTLERISILQKKWQRWMQILDLLKMAARALMDKKLEGWALHQLGVRSMGLGMKMEAQEFFEQALDMRRAIGDKGGIQVTQHNLNVLASPPVPPKVGKPSPAGSSNFVRWLLMGSVGGGMLALAALALVFLAIINSGNNPTPVPPPPPTLTHFPTLPPAETFTPFVPAAQPTRTPTSTPTPALVVVFDFVEQANGALWETRFDPISERPPEALKFLTDVPSPSPEEFASSNETAYAGWQPFPLMEDASKGDDLALLTYPFFNAGWVRGTYDLTPFRLQPGDVFKARIGYKLLPGEFKLNTRYVTFAVYFYEPSTPDPRMIGEFVEFYDGAVSEWEFPIPEDLAGRQGFFVLEVHSGNDLPAEWLVWLDAQLIGLPR
;
A
#
# COMPACT_ATOMS: atom_id res chain seq x y z
N MET A 1 12.60 -41.65 -5.05
CA MET A 1 12.24 -41.39 -3.64
C MET A 1 12.48 -39.91 -3.40
N PRO A 2 11.44 -39.07 -3.30
CA PRO A 2 11.63 -37.68 -2.94
C PRO A 2 12.07 -37.61 -1.47
N GLN A 3 13.21 -36.98 -1.20
CA GLN A 3 13.56 -36.59 0.17
C GLN A 3 12.51 -35.57 0.60
N ASN A 4 11.63 -35.98 1.53
CA ASN A 4 10.87 -35.02 2.34
C ASN A 4 11.89 -34.02 2.89
N ILE A 5 11.71 -32.75 2.57
CA ILE A 5 12.31 -31.68 3.36
C ILE A 5 11.58 -31.75 4.70
N GLU A 6 12.05 -32.62 5.59
CA GLU A 6 11.61 -32.67 6.99
C GLU A 6 12.11 -31.39 7.65
N ALA A 7 11.31 -30.33 7.52
CA ALA A 7 11.29 -29.29 8.53
C ALA A 7 10.84 -29.97 9.81
N ASN A 8 11.77 -30.16 10.74
CA ASN A 8 11.58 -30.82 12.02
C ASN A 8 10.38 -30.17 12.75
N VAL A 9 9.21 -30.82 12.71
CA VAL A 9 7.98 -30.37 13.37
C VAL A 9 8.11 -30.71 14.85
N GLY A 10 8.90 -29.91 15.56
CA GLY A 10 9.23 -30.13 16.96
C GLY A 10 9.99 -28.95 17.55
N GLY A 11 9.30 -27.84 17.79
CA GLY A 11 9.80 -26.71 18.58
C GLY A 11 9.75 -25.36 17.87
N ASN A 12 9.05 -24.40 18.49
CA ASN A 12 8.82 -23.00 18.09
C ASN A 12 7.91 -22.75 16.86
N PHE A 13 6.65 -22.35 17.13
CA PHE A 13 5.62 -22.00 16.14
C PHE A 13 5.71 -20.56 15.60
N SER A 14 6.82 -19.85 15.81
CA SER A 14 6.99 -18.49 15.29
C SER A 14 7.26 -18.50 13.77
N GLY A 15 6.26 -18.14 12.95
CA GLY A 15 6.44 -17.87 11.51
C GLY A 15 5.71 -18.78 10.52
N ASN A 16 4.71 -19.54 10.99
CA ASN A 16 3.81 -20.34 10.14
C ASN A 16 2.42 -19.71 10.07
N LEU A 17 1.80 -19.75 8.89
CA LEU A 17 0.44 -19.25 8.66
C LEU A 17 -0.36 -20.27 7.85
N VAL A 18 -1.49 -20.71 8.38
CA VAL A 18 -2.43 -21.60 7.72
C VAL A 18 -3.44 -20.78 6.92
N ALA A 19 -3.51 -21.04 5.61
CA ALA A 19 -4.48 -20.45 4.69
C ALA A 19 -5.23 -21.55 3.93
N GLY A 20 -6.53 -21.72 4.21
CA GLY A 20 -7.34 -22.80 3.67
C GLY A 20 -6.78 -24.20 3.98
N ASN A 21 -6.25 -24.88 2.96
CA ASN A 21 -5.64 -26.22 3.08
C ASN A 21 -4.12 -26.19 3.21
N TYR A 22 -3.52 -25.00 3.29
CA TYR A 22 -2.09 -24.82 3.15
C TYR A 22 -1.48 -24.25 4.42
N ASN A 23 -0.32 -24.76 4.82
CA ASN A 23 0.55 -24.16 5.83
C ASN A 23 1.70 -23.46 5.09
N ILE A 24 1.79 -22.14 5.26
CA ILE A 24 2.80 -21.27 4.65
C ILE A 24 3.89 -21.01 5.69
N VAL A 25 5.11 -21.46 5.37
CA VAL A 25 6.30 -21.23 6.19
C VAL A 25 7.03 -20.00 5.67
N VAL A 26 7.10 -18.94 6.49
CA VAL A 26 7.53 -17.60 6.04
C VAL A 26 9.04 -17.33 6.23
N ASN A 27 9.75 -18.18 6.98
CA ASN A 27 11.15 -17.95 7.38
C ASN A 27 12.22 -18.56 6.45
N ASN A 28 11.95 -18.70 5.15
CA ASN A 28 12.89 -19.28 4.19
C ASN A 28 13.51 -18.20 3.28
N LEU A 29 14.85 -18.17 3.21
CA LEU A 29 15.63 -17.24 2.40
C LEU A 29 15.25 -17.26 0.91
N ASN A 30 14.76 -18.39 0.41
CA ASN A 30 14.37 -18.59 -0.99
C ASN A 30 12.88 -18.33 -1.25
N GLY A 31 12.12 -17.84 -0.27
CA GLY A 31 10.68 -17.57 -0.37
C GLY A 31 9.82 -18.58 0.40
N GLY A 32 8.53 -18.28 0.54
CA GLY A 32 7.60 -19.05 1.36
C GLY A 32 7.45 -20.50 0.89
N VAL A 33 7.54 -21.45 1.82
CA VAL A 33 7.32 -22.87 1.51
C VAL A 33 5.88 -23.22 1.84
N VAL A 34 5.15 -23.75 0.86
CA VAL A 34 3.75 -24.16 1.05
C VAL A 34 3.68 -25.66 1.26
N ASN A 35 3.02 -26.08 2.33
CA ASN A 35 2.76 -27.48 2.65
C ASN A 35 1.26 -27.73 2.79
N VAL A 36 0.80 -28.95 2.58
CA VAL A 36 -0.58 -29.32 2.87
C VAL A 36 -0.78 -29.38 4.39
N ALA A 37 -1.75 -28.64 4.92
CA ALA A 37 -2.13 -28.70 6.32
C ALA A 37 -2.85 -30.04 6.62
N PRO A 38 -2.39 -30.86 7.58
CA PRO A 38 -3.01 -32.16 7.88
C PRO A 38 -4.46 -32.00 8.41
N PRO A 39 -5.41 -32.88 8.00
CA PRO A 39 -6.85 -32.74 8.29
C PRO A 39 -7.27 -32.58 9.76
N PRO A 40 -6.66 -33.22 10.77
CA PRO A 40 -7.09 -33.06 12.16
C PRO A 40 -6.63 -31.76 12.84
N ALA A 41 -5.94 -30.85 12.14
CA ALA A 41 -5.33 -29.65 12.71
C ALA A 41 -5.57 -28.37 11.89
N LYS A 42 -6.64 -28.28 11.11
CA LYS A 42 -7.00 -26.99 10.48
C LYS A 42 -7.51 -26.05 11.58
N PRO A 43 -6.80 -24.97 11.90
CA PRO A 43 -7.34 -23.98 12.81
C PRO A 43 -8.54 -23.36 12.12
N SER A 44 -9.71 -23.42 12.73
CA SER A 44 -10.86 -22.62 12.32
C SER A 44 -10.95 -21.42 13.23
N ALA A 45 -11.29 -20.26 12.68
CA ALA A 45 -11.61 -19.12 13.54
C ALA A 45 -12.93 -19.39 14.27
N GLU A 46 -12.87 -19.38 15.60
CA GLU A 46 -14.05 -19.48 16.45
C GLU A 46 -14.72 -18.11 16.55
N PRO A 47 -16.05 -18.02 16.57
CA PRO A 47 -16.73 -16.76 16.87
C PRO A 47 -16.28 -16.21 18.22
N ARG A 48 -16.00 -14.91 18.31
CA ARG A 48 -15.79 -14.25 19.60
C ARG A 48 -17.08 -14.26 20.41
N THR A 49 -16.95 -14.09 21.72
CA THR A 49 -18.11 -13.90 22.61
C THR A 49 -18.95 -12.71 22.14
N ARG A 50 -20.23 -12.97 21.84
CA ARG A 50 -21.21 -11.97 21.39
C ARG A 50 -22.02 -11.43 22.57
N PRO A 51 -22.46 -10.16 22.55
CA PRO A 51 -22.13 -9.16 21.53
C PRO A 51 -20.68 -8.67 21.68
N VAL A 52 -20.00 -8.51 20.54
CA VAL A 52 -18.67 -7.87 20.51
C VAL A 52 -18.82 -6.40 20.90
N ASN A 53 -17.87 -5.88 21.68
CA ASN A 53 -17.87 -4.47 22.07
C ASN A 53 -16.48 -3.86 21.89
N LEU A 54 -16.22 -3.35 20.69
CA LEU A 54 -15.01 -2.62 20.34
C LEU A 54 -15.30 -1.14 20.13
N ARG A 55 -16.16 -0.55 20.98
CA ARG A 55 -16.49 0.87 20.91
C ARG A 55 -15.32 1.73 21.40
N PRO A 56 -15.08 2.90 20.78
CA PRO A 56 -14.17 3.89 21.33
C PRO A 56 -14.79 4.54 22.58
N ARG A 57 -13.99 5.32 23.33
CA ARG A 57 -14.52 6.11 24.45
C ARG A 57 -15.58 7.11 23.95
N ASP A 58 -16.70 7.20 24.68
CA ASP A 58 -17.77 8.17 24.40
C ASP A 58 -17.21 9.60 24.37
N PHE A 59 -17.80 10.44 23.53
CA PHE A 59 -17.42 11.84 23.36
C PHE A 59 -18.57 12.74 23.79
N HIS A 60 -18.40 13.47 24.90
CA HIS A 60 -19.47 14.30 25.50
C HIS A 60 -19.46 15.76 25.05
N GLY A 61 -18.43 16.20 24.32
CA GLY A 61 -18.19 17.62 24.01
C GLY A 61 -18.75 18.12 22.69
N LEU A 62 -19.73 17.43 22.09
CA LEU A 62 -20.37 17.84 20.83
C LEU A 62 -21.16 19.14 21.02
N LEU A 63 -21.02 20.06 20.08
CA LEU A 63 -21.75 21.32 20.02
C LEU A 63 -22.55 21.34 18.71
N ASP A 64 -23.84 21.68 18.82
CA ASP A 64 -24.83 21.74 17.73
C ASP A 64 -24.65 20.70 16.61
N ARG A 65 -24.82 19.43 16.97
CA ARG A 65 -24.91 18.30 16.01
C ARG A 65 -26.16 17.45 16.23
N ALA A 66 -27.20 18.07 16.79
CA ALA A 66 -28.45 17.37 17.08
C ALA A 66 -29.11 16.81 15.79
N PRO A 67 -29.19 17.57 14.66
CA PRO A 67 -29.78 17.05 13.43
C PRO A 67 -29.04 15.83 12.89
N GLU A 68 -27.70 15.85 12.89
CA GLU A 68 -26.90 14.72 12.42
C GLU A 68 -27.02 13.52 13.35
N MET A 69 -27.05 13.74 14.68
CA MET A 69 -27.28 12.67 15.65
C MET A 69 -28.68 12.07 15.59
N GLU A 70 -29.70 12.86 15.26
CA GLU A 70 -31.07 12.38 14.98
C GLU A 70 -31.11 11.56 13.70
N ALA A 71 -30.44 12.02 12.63
CA ALA A 71 -30.31 11.27 11.38
C ALA A 71 -29.59 9.93 11.61
N PHE A 72 -28.52 9.93 12.42
CA PHE A 72 -27.86 8.71 12.87
C PHE A 72 -28.80 7.77 13.62
N ALA A 73 -29.56 8.29 14.59
CA ALA A 73 -30.49 7.47 15.36
C ALA A 73 -31.59 6.86 14.46
N ALA A 74 -32.09 7.62 13.48
CA ALA A 74 -33.06 7.14 12.49
C ALA A 74 -32.45 6.07 11.56
N ALA A 75 -31.22 6.27 11.11
CA ALA A 75 -30.49 5.28 10.31
C ALA A 75 -30.29 3.97 11.10
N VAL A 76 -29.92 4.07 12.39
CA VAL A 76 -29.77 2.91 13.29
C VAL A 76 -31.08 2.16 13.47
N GLN A 77 -32.20 2.87 13.61
CA GLN A 77 -33.52 2.24 13.74
C GLN A 77 -33.97 1.55 12.45
N SER A 78 -33.66 2.12 11.29
CA SER A 78 -34.02 1.58 9.97
C SER A 78 -33.01 0.59 9.40
N SER A 79 -31.86 0.38 10.06
CA SER A 79 -30.73 -0.42 9.56
C SER A 79 -30.24 0.03 8.18
N THR A 80 -30.25 1.33 7.93
CA THR A 80 -29.79 1.92 6.65
C THR A 80 -28.32 2.33 6.77
N PRO A 81 -27.43 1.95 5.84
CA PRO A 81 -26.04 2.44 5.84
C PRO A 81 -25.99 3.98 5.89
N PHE A 82 -25.08 4.52 6.70
CA PHE A 82 -24.98 5.95 6.92
C PHE A 82 -23.53 6.42 6.76
N ALA A 83 -23.32 7.47 5.98
CA ALA A 83 -22.01 8.08 5.77
C ALA A 83 -22.01 9.54 6.19
N VAL A 84 -20.91 9.94 6.82
CA VAL A 84 -20.59 11.33 7.12
C VAL A 84 -19.33 11.71 6.37
N PHE A 85 -19.38 12.82 5.64
CA PHE A 85 -18.22 13.30 4.90
C PHE A 85 -17.98 14.79 5.15
N GLY A 86 -16.78 15.28 4.82
CA GLY A 86 -16.39 16.67 5.02
C GLY A 86 -14.89 16.83 5.27
N GLU A 87 -14.44 18.07 5.44
CA GLU A 87 -13.02 18.39 5.62
C GLU A 87 -12.39 17.67 6.83
N ASN A 88 -11.07 17.50 6.78
CA ASN A 88 -10.31 16.90 7.87
C ASN A 88 -10.29 17.83 9.09
N GLY A 89 -10.69 17.32 10.26
CA GLY A 89 -10.84 18.10 11.48
C GLY A 89 -12.23 18.76 11.67
N ILE A 90 -13.19 18.54 10.76
CA ILE A 90 -14.55 19.09 10.90
C ILE A 90 -15.37 18.46 12.04
N GLY A 91 -14.90 17.33 12.59
CA GLY A 91 -15.52 16.65 13.74
C GLY A 91 -16.16 15.29 13.45
N LYS A 92 -15.91 14.68 12.27
CA LYS A 92 -16.43 13.35 11.89
C LYS A 92 -16.15 12.28 12.94
N THR A 93 -14.89 12.10 13.35
CA THR A 93 -14.48 11.15 14.40
C THR A 93 -15.20 11.40 15.73
N SER A 94 -15.35 12.66 16.16
CA SER A 94 -16.06 13.00 17.39
C SER A 94 -17.54 12.62 17.32
N LEU A 95 -18.16 12.80 16.16
CA LEU A 95 -19.55 12.43 15.90
C LEU A 95 -19.74 10.91 15.88
N LEU A 96 -18.87 10.16 15.19
CA LEU A 96 -18.88 8.70 15.17
C LEU A 96 -18.67 8.10 16.57
N ARG A 97 -17.74 8.67 17.34
CA ARG A 97 -17.50 8.27 18.73
C ARG A 97 -18.73 8.45 19.59
N LYS A 98 -19.53 9.51 19.39
CA LYS A 98 -20.83 9.67 20.07
C LYS A 98 -21.85 8.67 19.56
N ALA A 99 -21.96 8.51 18.24
CA ALA A 99 -22.91 7.62 17.59
C ALA A 99 -22.76 6.16 18.04
N ALA A 100 -21.52 5.71 18.28
CA ALA A 100 -21.21 4.39 18.81
C ALA A 100 -21.92 4.07 20.14
N HIS A 101 -22.31 5.09 20.93
CA HIS A 101 -22.97 4.93 22.24
C HIS A 101 -24.47 5.23 22.23
N LEU A 102 -25.09 5.44 21.06
CA LEU A 102 -26.54 5.60 20.95
C LEU A 102 -27.28 4.38 21.50
N ALA A 103 -28.42 4.61 22.16
CA ALA A 103 -29.20 3.54 22.82
C ALA A 103 -29.60 2.41 21.84
N GLY A 104 -29.96 2.77 20.60
CA GLY A 104 -30.31 1.81 19.55
C GLY A 104 -29.18 0.86 19.15
N THR A 105 -27.92 1.23 19.40
CA THR A 105 -26.76 0.36 19.08
C THR A 105 -26.68 -0.89 19.96
N LYS A 106 -27.48 -0.97 21.03
CA LYS A 106 -27.58 -2.18 21.87
C LYS A 106 -28.41 -3.29 21.20
N ASN A 107 -29.13 -2.98 20.12
CA ASN A 107 -30.00 -3.92 19.43
C ASN A 107 -29.25 -4.82 18.43
N PHE A 108 -27.98 -4.53 18.13
CA PHE A 108 -27.16 -5.36 17.25
C PHE A 108 -26.69 -6.62 17.97
N HIS A 109 -27.22 -7.77 17.55
CA HIS A 109 -26.99 -9.08 18.18
C HIS A 109 -25.52 -9.46 18.24
N ASP A 110 -24.76 -9.21 17.16
CA ASP A 110 -23.35 -9.57 17.10
C ASP A 110 -22.44 -8.50 17.70
N GLY A 111 -23.01 -7.35 18.05
CA GLY A 111 -22.35 -6.26 18.75
C GLY A 111 -21.90 -5.12 17.86
N VAL A 112 -20.95 -4.33 18.35
CA VAL A 112 -20.49 -3.09 17.72
C VAL A 112 -18.98 -3.06 17.62
N VAL A 113 -18.52 -2.79 16.41
CA VAL A 113 -17.11 -2.76 16.03
C VAL A 113 -16.79 -1.36 15.50
N TYR A 114 -15.71 -0.75 16.01
CA TYR A 114 -15.17 0.50 15.50
C TYR A 114 -13.75 0.24 14.99
N LEU A 115 -13.47 0.64 13.75
CA LEU A 115 -12.17 0.49 13.12
C LEU A 115 -11.73 1.82 12.50
N ALA A 116 -10.46 2.15 12.64
CA ALA A 116 -9.82 3.16 11.81
C ALA A 116 -9.47 2.51 10.46
N ALA A 117 -9.90 3.11 9.36
CA ALA A 117 -9.78 2.58 8.00
C ALA A 117 -8.86 3.45 7.11
N ARG A 118 -8.00 4.27 7.74
CA ARG A 118 -7.04 5.15 7.05
C ARG A 118 -6.09 4.31 6.20
N GLU A 119 -6.01 4.63 4.91
CA GLU A 119 -5.12 3.99 3.92
C GLU A 119 -5.15 2.45 3.91
N THR A 120 -6.24 1.85 4.40
CA THR A 120 -6.40 0.40 4.48
C THR A 120 -7.13 -0.07 3.23
N ALA A 121 -6.49 -0.95 2.45
CA ALA A 121 -7.09 -1.51 1.24
C ALA A 121 -8.31 -2.37 1.58
N ARG A 122 -9.29 -2.43 0.67
CA ARG A 122 -10.59 -3.11 0.85
C ARG A 122 -10.49 -4.50 1.48
N ASP A 123 -9.63 -5.36 0.93
CA ASP A 123 -9.55 -6.76 1.37
C ASP A 123 -8.86 -6.90 2.74
N ASP A 124 -7.92 -6.00 3.04
CA ASP A 124 -7.27 -5.94 4.36
C ASP A 124 -8.23 -5.36 5.42
N LEU A 125 -9.15 -4.47 5.03
CA LEU A 125 -10.22 -3.97 5.89
C LEU A 125 -11.28 -5.03 6.17
N LEU A 126 -11.66 -5.82 5.17
CA LEU A 126 -12.53 -6.99 5.36
C LEU A 126 -11.90 -8.02 6.31
N GLN A 127 -10.58 -8.20 6.21
CA GLN A 127 -9.83 -9.02 7.16
C GLN A 127 -9.89 -8.45 8.59
N ASP A 128 -9.77 -7.13 8.78
CA ASP A 128 -9.91 -6.50 10.11
C ASP A 128 -11.31 -6.65 10.70
N ILE A 129 -12.34 -6.49 9.86
CA ILE A 129 -13.73 -6.70 10.25
C ILE A 129 -13.91 -8.17 10.66
N TYR A 130 -13.38 -9.10 9.89
CA TYR A 130 -13.41 -10.52 10.23
C TYR A 130 -12.73 -10.82 11.58
N ASP A 131 -11.50 -10.34 11.79
CA ASP A 131 -10.75 -10.56 13.03
C ASP A 131 -11.40 -9.88 14.25
N SER A 132 -12.30 -8.90 14.03
CA SER A 132 -13.12 -8.27 15.05
C SER A 132 -14.27 -9.15 15.54
N PHE A 133 -14.81 -10.04 14.70
CA PHE A 133 -15.92 -10.95 15.06
C PHE A 133 -15.46 -12.39 15.35
N PHE A 134 -14.29 -12.77 14.83
CA PHE A 134 -13.76 -14.13 14.96
C PHE A 134 -12.40 -14.11 15.65
N ALA A 135 -12.24 -14.98 16.65
CA ALA A 135 -10.94 -15.28 17.25
C ALA A 135 -10.28 -16.35 16.38
N ALA A 136 -9.57 -15.93 15.35
CA ALA A 136 -8.59 -16.81 14.73
C ALA A 136 -7.36 -16.87 15.65
N GLY A 137 -6.80 -18.05 15.87
CA GLY A 137 -5.40 -18.13 16.32
C GLY A 137 -4.53 -17.28 15.39
N ALA A 138 -3.46 -16.69 15.92
CA ALA A 138 -2.58 -15.80 15.15
C ALA A 138 -2.09 -16.41 13.82
N GLU A 139 -2.15 -17.74 13.71
CA GLU A 139 -1.67 -18.55 12.60
C GLU A 139 -2.74 -18.90 11.54
N TYR A 140 -3.95 -18.32 11.52
CA TYR A 140 -4.97 -18.65 10.49
C TYR A 140 -5.47 -17.44 9.68
N LYS A 141 -5.36 -17.55 8.36
CA LYS A 141 -5.95 -16.65 7.34
C LYS A 141 -7.09 -17.38 6.61
N PRO A 142 -8.36 -16.93 6.72
CA PRO A 142 -9.43 -17.49 5.90
C PRO A 142 -9.20 -17.15 4.42
N THR A 143 -9.60 -18.08 3.54
CA THR A 143 -9.76 -17.77 2.11
C THR A 143 -10.86 -16.74 1.90
N ASP A 144 -10.88 -16.04 0.76
CA ASP A 144 -11.89 -15.02 0.48
C ASP A 144 -13.32 -15.57 0.48
N GLY A 145 -13.49 -16.84 0.06
CA GLY A 145 -14.78 -17.54 0.11
C GLY A 145 -15.21 -17.85 1.54
N GLU A 146 -14.29 -18.34 2.39
CA GLU A 146 -14.57 -18.63 3.81
C GLU A 146 -14.88 -17.35 4.59
N LEU A 147 -14.12 -16.28 4.34
CA LEU A 147 -14.32 -14.97 4.97
C LEU A 147 -15.70 -14.43 4.61
N ARG A 148 -16.04 -14.38 3.32
CA ARG A 148 -17.35 -13.89 2.86
C ARG A 148 -18.51 -14.74 3.38
N ALA A 149 -18.38 -16.06 3.37
CA ALA A 149 -19.40 -16.96 3.90
C ALA A 149 -19.68 -16.71 5.40
N LYS A 150 -18.63 -16.44 6.19
CA LYS A 150 -18.77 -16.16 7.63
C LYS A 150 -19.28 -14.75 7.92
N LEU A 151 -18.84 -13.75 7.15
CA LEU A 151 -19.25 -12.35 7.34
C LEU A 151 -20.70 -12.10 6.91
N LYS A 152 -21.21 -12.85 5.93
CA LYS A 152 -22.59 -12.71 5.43
C LYS A 152 -23.64 -12.84 6.53
N ASP A 153 -23.42 -13.73 7.49
CA ASP A 153 -24.36 -14.04 8.59
C ASP A 153 -24.17 -13.13 9.82
N ILE A 154 -23.33 -12.09 9.73
CA ILE A 154 -23.11 -11.16 10.84
C ILE A 154 -24.20 -10.08 10.86
N HIS A 155 -24.80 -9.90 12.05
CA HIS A 155 -25.79 -8.89 12.41
C HIS A 155 -25.18 -7.88 13.39
N GLY A 156 -24.13 -7.18 12.95
CA GLY A 156 -23.39 -6.20 13.75
C GLY A 156 -23.58 -4.76 13.28
N LEU A 157 -23.11 -3.82 14.08
CA LEU A 157 -22.86 -2.44 13.66
C LEU A 157 -21.36 -2.23 13.49
N VAL A 158 -20.95 -1.84 12.29
CA VAL A 158 -19.55 -1.58 11.93
C VAL A 158 -19.39 -0.08 11.69
N LEU A 159 -18.58 0.58 12.51
CA LEU A 159 -18.18 1.97 12.32
C LEU A 159 -16.77 2.02 11.72
N LEU A 160 -16.65 2.64 10.54
CA LEU A 160 -15.39 2.82 9.84
C LEU A 160 -15.04 4.31 9.84
N ASP A 161 -13.98 4.67 10.57
CA ASP A 161 -13.49 6.04 10.67
C ASP A 161 -12.30 6.28 9.74
N ASP A 162 -12.18 7.50 9.23
CA ASP A 162 -11.12 7.93 8.28
C ASP A 162 -10.99 7.03 7.04
N LEU A 163 -12.13 6.69 6.45
CA LEU A 163 -12.24 5.82 5.28
C LEU A 163 -11.72 6.49 4.01
N THR A 164 -10.83 5.80 3.31
CA THR A 164 -10.20 6.24 2.05
C THR A 164 -10.63 5.44 0.81
N LEU A 165 -11.50 4.45 1.00
CA LEU A 165 -12.03 3.61 -0.08
C LEU A 165 -12.95 4.40 -1.01
N ASN A 166 -12.94 4.04 -2.28
CA ASN A 166 -13.87 4.59 -3.26
C ASN A 166 -15.28 3.99 -3.10
N ARG A 167 -16.23 4.51 -3.89
CA ARG A 167 -17.65 4.11 -3.83
C ARG A 167 -17.83 2.61 -4.04
N GLU A 168 -17.17 2.06 -5.05
CA GLU A 168 -17.37 0.69 -5.48
C GLU A 168 -16.76 -0.31 -4.49
N GLU A 169 -15.61 0.04 -3.91
CA GLU A 169 -15.00 -0.73 -2.83
C GLU A 169 -15.88 -0.72 -1.57
N VAL A 170 -16.51 0.41 -1.24
CA VAL A 170 -17.49 0.50 -0.14
C VAL A 170 -18.69 -0.38 -0.41
N SER A 171 -19.28 -0.31 -1.61
CA SER A 171 -20.42 -1.13 -2.01
C SER A 171 -20.11 -2.63 -1.86
N PHE A 172 -18.91 -3.06 -2.28
CA PHE A 172 -18.47 -4.44 -2.09
C PHE A 172 -18.41 -4.88 -0.62
N ILE A 173 -17.99 -4.01 0.31
CA ILE A 173 -17.99 -4.30 1.75
C ILE A 173 -19.42 -4.45 2.27
N LEU A 174 -20.33 -3.56 1.87
CA LEU A 174 -21.74 -3.62 2.25
C LEU A 174 -22.39 -4.92 1.75
N ASP A 175 -22.14 -5.31 0.51
CA ASP A 175 -22.65 -6.54 -0.11
C ASP A 175 -22.10 -7.82 0.55
N THR A 176 -20.89 -7.73 1.11
CA THR A 176 -20.27 -8.84 1.85
C THR A 176 -20.96 -9.08 3.19
N MET A 177 -21.59 -8.06 3.78
CA MET A 177 -22.24 -8.10 5.09
C MET A 177 -23.67 -7.53 5.03
N PRO A 178 -24.57 -8.15 4.24
CA PRO A 178 -25.89 -7.58 3.93
C PRO A 178 -26.84 -7.48 5.13
N HIS A 179 -26.49 -8.10 6.25
CA HIS A 179 -27.27 -8.10 7.49
C HIS A 179 -26.68 -7.19 8.58
N SER A 180 -25.54 -6.58 8.32
CA SER A 180 -24.89 -5.62 9.22
C SER A 180 -25.19 -4.19 8.79
N MET A 181 -25.17 -3.28 9.76
CA MET A 181 -25.28 -1.85 9.51
C MET A 181 -23.88 -1.22 9.49
N PHE A 182 -23.66 -0.28 8.58
CA PHE A 182 -22.42 0.48 8.48
C PHE A 182 -22.61 1.95 8.78
N ILE A 183 -21.68 2.51 9.56
CA ILE A 183 -21.48 3.94 9.73
C ILE A 183 -20.09 4.30 9.22
N LEU A 184 -20.02 5.19 8.24
CA LEU A 184 -18.79 5.53 7.53
C LEU A 184 -18.43 6.99 7.79
N ALA A 185 -17.15 7.29 8.05
CA ALA A 185 -16.62 8.64 8.01
C ALA A 185 -15.50 8.74 6.98
N SER A 186 -15.61 9.69 6.06
CA SER A 186 -14.64 9.87 4.96
C SER A 186 -14.40 11.36 4.69
N ALA A 187 -13.34 11.69 3.96
CA ALA A 187 -13.15 13.06 3.49
C ALA A 187 -14.16 13.42 2.39
N GLU A 188 -14.38 12.49 1.47
CA GLU A 188 -15.28 12.65 0.32
C GLU A 188 -16.56 11.81 0.46
N ARG A 189 -17.56 12.09 -0.37
CA ARG A 189 -18.84 11.38 -0.35
C ARG A 189 -18.71 9.99 -0.97
N VAL A 190 -18.91 8.96 -0.16
CA VAL A 190 -18.81 7.54 -0.58
C VAL A 190 -20.17 6.84 -0.85
N LEU A 191 -21.30 7.38 -0.37
CA LEU A 191 -22.65 6.80 -0.59
C LEU A 191 -23.52 7.69 -1.49
N TRP A 192 -24.13 7.07 -2.51
CA TRP A 192 -24.93 7.76 -3.54
C TRP A 192 -26.34 7.19 -3.77
N GLY A 193 -26.70 6.06 -3.14
CA GLY A 193 -28.04 5.45 -3.28
C GLY A 193 -28.31 4.25 -2.36
N GLU A 194 -27.27 3.57 -1.89
CA GLU A 194 -27.34 2.40 -0.98
C GLU A 194 -27.46 2.79 0.51
N GLY A 195 -27.62 4.07 0.80
CA GLY A 195 -27.70 4.58 2.17
C GLY A 195 -27.82 6.10 2.22
N GLN A 196 -27.78 6.64 3.44
CA GLN A 196 -27.85 8.07 3.68
C GLN A 196 -26.45 8.66 3.79
N ALA A 197 -26.21 9.82 3.17
CA ALA A 197 -24.94 10.55 3.27
C ALA A 197 -25.20 11.98 3.76
N VAL A 198 -24.44 12.42 4.76
CA VAL A 198 -24.53 13.77 5.35
C VAL A 198 -23.17 14.46 5.28
N SER A 199 -23.15 15.68 4.74
CA SER A 199 -21.98 16.56 4.81
C SER A 199 -21.90 17.21 6.18
N LEU A 200 -20.72 17.29 6.77
CA LEU A 200 -20.46 18.17 7.90
C LEU A 200 -19.80 19.45 7.42
N ASP A 201 -20.43 20.56 7.76
CA ASP A 201 -19.90 21.91 7.57
C ASP A 201 -19.41 22.50 8.91
N GLY A 202 -18.95 23.75 8.88
CA GLY A 202 -18.54 24.49 10.07
C GLY A 202 -19.67 24.61 11.12
N LEU A 203 -19.29 24.90 12.36
CA LEU A 203 -20.28 25.10 13.43
C LEU A 203 -21.06 26.40 13.21
N PRO A 204 -22.31 26.49 13.69
CA PRO A 204 -22.97 27.78 13.75
C PRO A 204 -22.18 28.77 14.61
N GLU A 205 -22.37 30.06 14.33
CA GLU A 205 -21.55 31.13 14.87
C GLU A 205 -21.51 31.17 16.41
N ALA A 206 -22.62 30.88 17.07
CA ALA A 206 -22.71 30.89 18.53
C ALA A 206 -21.86 29.76 19.15
N GLU A 207 -21.98 28.55 18.61
CA GLU A 207 -21.25 27.36 19.04
C GLU A 207 -19.77 27.42 18.66
N ALA A 208 -19.43 28.06 17.54
CA ALA A 208 -18.06 28.34 17.16
C ALA A 208 -17.37 29.24 18.20
N VAL A 209 -18.04 30.31 18.64
CA VAL A 209 -17.52 31.19 19.70
C VAL A 209 -17.49 30.47 21.05
N GLN A 210 -18.48 29.64 21.36
CA GLN A 210 -18.48 28.82 22.57
C GLN A 210 -17.30 27.83 22.59
N LEU A 211 -16.99 27.21 21.45
CA LEU A 211 -15.83 26.33 21.31
C LEU A 211 -14.51 27.09 21.49
N PHE A 212 -14.42 28.29 20.92
CA PHE A 212 -13.27 29.17 21.06
C PHE A 212 -13.05 29.57 22.53
N GLU A 213 -14.10 30.03 23.22
CA GLU A 213 -14.08 30.41 24.64
C GLU A 213 -13.69 29.23 25.55
N ARG A 214 -14.21 28.02 25.25
CA ARG A 214 -13.87 26.78 25.96
C ARG A 214 -12.38 26.46 25.87
N GLU A 215 -11.79 26.53 24.69
CA GLU A 215 -10.36 26.20 24.49
C GLU A 215 -9.43 27.31 25.00
N LEU A 216 -9.86 28.58 24.91
CA LEU A 216 -9.12 29.70 25.49
C LEU A 216 -8.96 29.56 27.01
N GLY A 217 -9.88 28.85 27.68
CA GLY A 217 -9.81 28.53 29.10
C GLY A 217 -10.25 29.66 30.03
N ARG A 218 -10.84 30.73 29.47
CA ARG A 218 -11.42 31.86 30.21
C ARG A 218 -12.62 32.42 29.44
N PRO A 219 -13.56 33.09 30.13
CA PRO A 219 -14.64 33.77 29.44
C PRO A 219 -14.13 34.92 28.55
N LEU A 220 -14.84 35.17 27.46
CA LEU A 220 -14.65 36.33 26.58
C LEU A 220 -15.41 37.53 27.14
N ALA A 221 -14.73 38.69 27.21
CA ALA A 221 -15.39 39.95 27.54
C ALA A 221 -16.34 40.40 26.42
N GLU A 222 -17.30 41.28 26.75
CA GLU A 222 -18.30 41.77 25.80
C GLU A 222 -17.69 42.45 24.56
N ASP A 223 -16.55 43.12 24.73
CA ASP A 223 -15.79 43.77 23.65
C ASP A 223 -14.90 42.80 22.86
N GLU A 224 -14.54 41.65 23.44
CA GLU A 224 -13.77 40.59 22.77
C GLU A 224 -14.64 39.70 21.88
N ARG A 225 -15.92 39.51 22.23
CA ARG A 225 -16.86 38.61 21.52
C ARG A 225 -16.96 38.91 20.01
N PRO A 226 -17.10 40.18 19.55
CA PRO A 226 -17.14 40.47 18.12
C PRO A 226 -15.86 40.09 17.38
N VAL A 227 -14.69 40.29 18.00
CA VAL A 227 -13.39 39.94 17.41
C VAL A 227 -13.21 38.43 17.35
N ALA A 228 -13.59 37.71 18.42
CA ALA A 228 -13.57 36.25 18.44
C ALA A 228 -14.48 35.65 17.35
N LEU A 229 -15.68 36.22 17.18
CA LEU A 229 -16.59 35.82 16.12
C LEU A 229 -15.99 36.08 14.73
N GLN A 230 -15.35 37.22 14.52
CA GLN A 230 -14.67 37.53 13.26
C GLN A 230 -13.55 36.51 12.94
N ILE A 231 -12.75 36.15 13.95
CA ILE A 231 -11.74 35.09 13.82
C ILE A 231 -12.43 33.77 13.43
N CYS A 232 -13.50 33.37 14.13
CA CYS A 232 -14.22 32.13 13.83
C CYS A 232 -14.74 32.11 12.39
N LYS A 233 -15.30 33.22 11.88
CA LYS A 233 -15.77 33.35 10.49
C LYS A 233 -14.64 33.20 9.48
N MET A 234 -13.48 33.82 9.74
CA MET A 234 -12.30 33.66 8.87
C MET A 234 -11.81 32.21 8.80
N LEU A 235 -11.99 31.46 9.88
CA LEU A 235 -11.68 30.03 9.94
C LEU A 235 -12.81 29.16 9.40
N LEU A 236 -13.79 29.73 8.69
CA LEU A 236 -14.99 29.07 8.17
C LEU A 236 -15.77 28.31 9.26
N THR A 237 -15.70 28.79 10.50
CA THR A 237 -16.26 28.14 11.68
C THR A 237 -15.82 26.68 11.86
N HIS A 238 -14.65 26.33 11.32
CA HIS A 238 -14.11 24.97 11.32
C HIS A 238 -13.59 24.58 12.73
N PRO A 239 -14.15 23.53 13.39
CA PRO A 239 -13.88 23.22 14.80
C PRO A 239 -12.40 23.09 15.15
N PHE A 240 -11.64 22.33 14.36
CA PHE A 240 -10.25 22.09 14.69
C PHE A 240 -9.36 23.32 14.48
N ARG A 241 -9.68 24.18 13.51
CA ARG A 241 -8.96 25.44 13.27
C ARG A 241 -9.24 26.43 14.40
N ILE A 242 -10.49 26.49 14.87
CA ILE A 242 -10.90 27.27 16.05
C ILE A 242 -10.10 26.82 17.28
N LEU A 243 -10.05 25.51 17.54
CA LEU A 243 -9.29 24.96 18.66
C LEU A 243 -7.82 25.35 18.57
N GLN A 244 -7.16 25.08 17.43
CA GLN A 244 -5.76 25.44 17.22
C GLN A 244 -5.48 26.93 17.43
N THR A 245 -6.33 27.81 16.89
CA THR A 245 -6.17 29.26 17.10
C THR A 245 -6.32 29.62 18.57
N ALA A 246 -7.39 29.20 19.24
CA ALA A 246 -7.60 29.48 20.66
C ALA A 246 -6.45 28.94 21.54
N SER A 247 -5.97 27.72 21.27
CA SER A 247 -4.81 27.14 21.95
C SER A 247 -3.54 27.97 21.71
N MET A 248 -3.29 28.46 20.49
CA MET A 248 -2.16 29.36 20.23
C MET A 248 -2.27 30.67 20.99
N LEU A 249 -3.45 31.31 21.07
CA LEU A 249 -3.61 32.53 21.88
C LEU A 249 -3.27 32.28 23.35
N ARG A 250 -3.71 31.13 23.90
CA ARG A 250 -3.43 30.73 25.28
C ARG A 250 -1.94 30.47 25.51
N GLU A 251 -1.30 29.70 24.63
CA GLU A 251 0.11 29.30 24.78
C GLU A 251 1.10 30.42 24.47
N ASP A 252 0.79 31.27 23.49
CA ASP A 252 1.71 32.29 22.97
C ASP A 252 1.46 33.68 23.54
N GLY A 253 0.41 33.85 24.36
CA GLY A 253 0.03 35.11 24.97
C GLY A 253 -0.41 36.18 23.97
N LEU A 254 -0.92 35.76 22.80
CA LEU A 254 -1.39 36.68 21.76
C LEU A 254 -2.77 37.25 22.10
N SER A 255 -2.95 38.55 21.88
CA SER A 255 -4.29 39.15 21.98
C SER A 255 -5.16 38.79 20.77
N LEU A 256 -6.49 38.83 20.94
CA LEU A 256 -7.42 38.56 19.84
C LEU A 256 -7.19 39.48 18.63
N PRO A 257 -6.99 40.80 18.79
CA PRO A 257 -6.67 41.67 17.65
C PRO A 257 -5.36 41.29 16.93
N GLN A 258 -4.33 40.87 17.67
CA GLN A 258 -3.07 40.41 17.06
C GLN A 258 -3.26 39.12 16.28
N ALA A 259 -4.03 38.16 16.82
CA ALA A 259 -4.35 36.93 16.12
C ALA A 259 -5.15 37.19 14.84
N LEU A 260 -6.16 38.06 14.90
CA LEU A 260 -6.94 38.46 13.75
C LEU A 260 -6.05 39.10 12.66
N GLN A 261 -5.16 40.02 13.06
CA GLN A 261 -4.22 40.65 12.13
C GLN A 261 -3.32 39.62 11.44
N ARG A 262 -2.79 38.64 12.19
CA ARG A 262 -1.93 37.58 11.64
C ARG A 262 -2.69 36.68 10.67
N LEU A 263 -3.88 36.21 11.05
CA LEU A 263 -4.75 35.41 10.17
C LEU A 263 -5.19 36.17 8.92
N THR A 264 -5.23 37.50 8.97
CA THR A 264 -5.52 38.33 7.78
C THR A 264 -4.30 38.47 6.87
N ALA A 265 -3.09 38.36 7.42
CA ALA A 265 -1.84 38.49 6.68
C ALA A 265 -1.41 37.20 5.95
N THR A 266 -1.94 36.05 6.36
CA THR A 266 -1.67 34.74 5.72
C THR A 266 -2.24 34.70 4.30
N ARG A 267 -1.52 34.05 3.38
CA ARG A 267 -1.88 34.01 1.95
C ARG A 267 -2.32 32.63 1.47
N THR A 268 -2.34 31.67 2.38
CA THR A 268 -2.53 30.25 2.07
C THR A 268 -3.94 29.78 2.44
N GLN A 269 -4.34 28.61 1.92
CA GLN A 269 -5.59 27.95 2.30
C GLN A 269 -5.59 27.42 3.75
N SER A 270 -4.46 27.51 4.47
CA SER A 270 -4.30 26.99 5.83
C SER A 270 -3.70 28.04 6.78
N PRO A 271 -4.46 29.10 7.12
CA PRO A 271 -3.96 30.26 7.86
C PRO A 271 -3.49 29.93 9.29
N THR A 272 -4.07 28.91 9.93
CA THR A 272 -3.67 28.45 11.27
C THR A 272 -2.28 27.83 11.29
N VAL A 273 -1.97 26.99 10.30
CA VAL A 273 -0.66 26.35 10.13
C VAL A 273 0.41 27.38 9.81
N GLU A 274 0.14 28.32 8.91
CA GLU A 274 1.09 29.40 8.57
C GLU A 274 1.40 30.29 9.79
N MET A 275 0.37 30.66 10.56
CA MET A 275 0.54 31.39 11.81
C MET A 275 1.37 30.61 12.86
N ALA A 276 1.15 29.31 12.99
CA ALA A 276 1.90 28.45 13.91
C ALA A 276 3.39 28.37 13.53
N ILE A 277 3.69 28.23 12.24
CA ILE A 277 5.06 28.19 11.72
C ILE A 277 5.80 29.49 11.99
N GLN A 278 5.15 30.64 11.78
CA GLN A 278 5.74 31.95 12.03
C GLN A 278 6.15 32.13 13.51
N ASN A 279 5.45 31.47 14.43
CA ASN A 279 5.70 31.51 15.86
C ASN A 279 6.39 30.26 16.42
N SER A 280 7.14 29.55 15.57
CA SER A 280 7.88 28.34 15.93
C SER A 280 9.39 28.57 15.93
N THR A 281 10.09 27.96 16.89
CA THR A 281 11.57 27.92 16.90
C THR A 281 12.09 27.10 15.71
N ASP A 282 13.38 27.22 15.40
CA ASP A 282 13.98 26.41 14.34
C ASP A 282 13.90 24.90 14.66
N THR A 283 14.03 24.52 15.94
CA THR A 283 13.85 23.12 16.36
C THR A 283 12.40 22.66 16.15
N GLN A 284 11.42 23.48 16.51
CA GLN A 284 10.00 23.18 16.26
C GLN A 284 9.69 23.05 14.77
N LYS A 285 10.27 23.90 13.91
CA LYS A 285 10.14 23.78 12.45
C LYS A 285 10.74 22.47 11.94
N LYS A 286 11.90 22.04 12.45
CA LYS A 286 12.49 20.72 12.13
C LYS A 286 11.57 19.58 12.54
N VAL A 287 10.96 19.64 13.73
CA VAL A 287 9.98 18.64 14.19
C VAL A 287 8.76 18.61 13.25
N PHE A 288 8.25 19.77 12.84
CA PHE A 288 7.19 19.85 11.83
C PHE A 288 7.60 19.21 10.50
N SER A 289 8.79 19.52 9.99
CA SER A 289 9.26 18.98 8.70
C SER A 289 9.41 17.47 8.76
N LEU A 290 9.97 16.95 9.86
CA LEU A 290 10.14 15.51 10.08
C LEU A 290 8.79 14.78 10.13
N LEU A 291 7.85 15.27 10.94
CA LEU A 291 6.53 14.63 11.05
C LEU A 291 5.67 14.81 9.79
N ALA A 292 5.88 15.88 9.01
CA ALA A 292 5.24 16.07 7.72
C ALA A 292 5.81 15.15 6.65
N ALA A 293 7.14 14.97 6.61
CA ALA A 293 7.82 14.01 5.75
C ALA A 293 7.43 12.55 6.09
N ALA A 294 7.00 12.30 7.33
CA ALA A 294 6.40 11.03 7.75
C ALA A 294 4.94 10.85 7.29
N GLY A 295 4.37 11.74 6.46
CA GLY A 295 3.00 11.60 5.93
C GLY A 295 1.89 11.69 6.99
N GLY A 296 2.20 12.22 8.18
CA GLY A 296 1.29 12.18 9.33
C GLY A 296 1.16 10.80 9.99
N PHE A 297 2.04 9.85 9.67
CA PHE A 297 2.21 8.61 10.45
C PHE A 297 3.01 8.87 11.72
N ALA A 298 2.78 8.04 12.73
CA ALA A 298 3.36 8.25 14.04
C ALA A 298 4.85 7.87 14.09
N LEU A 299 5.66 8.74 14.69
CA LEU A 299 7.07 8.52 14.99
C LEU A 299 7.27 8.40 16.49
N THR A 300 7.98 7.36 16.93
CA THR A 300 8.35 7.24 18.35
C THR A 300 9.31 8.35 18.76
N ARG A 301 9.29 8.71 20.05
CA ARG A 301 10.24 9.66 20.65
C ARG A 301 11.70 9.34 20.32
N ASP A 302 12.07 8.07 20.28
CA ASP A 302 13.44 7.63 20.00
C ASP A 302 13.85 7.94 18.55
N HIS A 303 12.95 7.73 17.58
CA HIS A 303 13.23 8.08 16.18
C HIS A 303 13.32 9.60 15.97
N VAL A 304 12.46 10.37 16.63
CA VAL A 304 12.52 11.84 16.58
C VAL A 304 13.83 12.35 17.20
N LEU A 305 14.27 11.80 18.35
CA LEU A 305 15.55 12.19 18.98
C LEU A 305 16.77 11.77 18.15
N ALA A 306 16.71 10.64 17.46
CA ALA A 306 17.80 10.20 16.59
C ALA A 306 18.02 11.16 15.41
N MET A 307 16.94 11.71 14.84
CA MET A 307 17.01 12.63 13.71
C MET A 307 17.14 14.10 14.13
N ILE A 308 16.63 14.46 15.30
CA ILE A 308 16.68 15.80 15.86
C ILE A 308 17.17 15.71 17.33
N PRO A 309 18.47 15.51 17.58
CA PRO A 309 19.00 15.37 18.94
C PRO A 309 18.77 16.60 19.82
N ALA A 310 18.56 17.77 19.22
CA ALA A 310 18.26 19.01 19.91
C ALA A 310 16.80 19.14 20.37
N ALA A 311 15.90 18.22 19.97
CA ALA A 311 14.48 18.32 20.29
C ALA A 311 14.22 18.17 21.79
N ASN A 312 13.75 19.25 22.43
CA ASN A 312 13.34 19.20 23.84
C ASN A 312 11.86 18.82 23.98
N PHE A 313 11.62 17.59 24.45
CA PHE A 313 10.27 17.06 24.64
C PHE A 313 9.52 17.66 25.83
N ASN A 314 10.21 18.19 26.83
CA ASN A 314 9.56 18.73 28.02
C ASN A 314 8.96 20.12 27.78
N ASP A 315 9.51 20.86 26.80
CA ASP A 315 9.10 22.24 26.54
C ASP A 315 8.66 22.43 25.08
N GLU A 316 9.57 22.27 24.12
CA GLU A 316 9.32 22.62 22.70
C GLU A 316 8.27 21.73 22.05
N VAL A 317 8.40 20.41 22.17
CA VAL A 317 7.43 19.47 21.56
C VAL A 317 6.10 19.52 22.30
N LYS A 318 6.12 19.61 23.63
CA LYS A 318 4.89 19.79 24.43
C LYS A 318 4.16 21.09 24.09
N SER A 319 4.87 22.16 23.73
CA SER A 319 4.24 23.37 23.20
C SER A 319 3.50 23.10 21.89
N LEU A 320 4.09 22.34 20.95
CA LEU A 320 3.41 21.96 19.69
C LEU A 320 2.18 21.08 19.92
N ILE A 321 2.25 20.19 20.91
CA ILE A 321 1.11 19.34 21.33
C ILE A 321 0.00 20.22 21.92
N ARG A 322 0.33 21.13 22.84
CA ARG A 322 -0.66 22.03 23.45
C ARG A 322 -1.30 23.00 22.45
N ARG A 323 -0.59 23.37 21.38
CA ARG A 323 -1.13 24.15 20.25
C ARG A 323 -2.02 23.33 19.30
N GLY A 324 -2.04 22.00 19.43
CA GLY A 324 -2.93 21.11 18.66
C GLY A 324 -2.47 20.79 17.23
N PHE A 325 -1.19 20.99 16.90
CA PHE A 325 -0.65 20.62 15.58
C PHE A 325 0.03 19.26 15.58
N VAL A 326 0.65 18.90 16.71
CA VAL A 326 1.25 17.59 16.96
C VAL A 326 0.33 16.81 17.89
N LEU A 327 0.07 15.55 17.56
CA LEU A 327 -0.70 14.63 18.37
C LEU A 327 0.25 13.67 19.09
N GLU A 328 -0.05 13.35 20.34
CA GLU A 328 0.72 12.40 21.16
C GLU A 328 -0.16 11.19 21.50
N GLU A 329 0.25 10.02 21.02
CA GLU A 329 -0.39 8.74 21.32
C GLU A 329 0.63 7.81 21.97
N GLY A 330 0.52 7.61 23.28
CA GLY A 330 1.51 6.87 24.05
C GLY A 330 2.88 7.56 24.00
N SER A 331 3.85 6.93 23.34
CA SER A 331 5.21 7.46 23.15
C SER A 331 5.49 7.94 21.73
N SER A 332 4.45 8.03 20.90
CA SER A 332 4.55 8.37 19.48
C SER A 332 3.92 9.72 19.19
N LEU A 333 4.50 10.40 18.21
CA LEU A 333 4.10 11.73 17.74
C LEU A 333 3.67 11.66 16.29
N SER A 334 2.57 12.31 15.95
CA SER A 334 2.13 12.50 14.56
C SER A 334 1.69 13.94 14.36
N LEU A 335 1.47 14.34 13.10
CA LEU A 335 0.76 15.58 12.81
C LEU A 335 -0.73 15.34 12.74
N SER A 336 -1.49 16.36 13.11
CA SER A 336 -2.87 16.45 12.66
C SER A 336 -2.94 16.37 11.13
N SER A 337 -3.99 15.75 10.60
CA SER A 337 -4.18 15.55 9.15
C SER A 337 -4.14 16.86 8.35
N ASP A 338 -4.73 17.94 8.90
CA ASP A 338 -4.69 19.27 8.30
C ASP A 338 -3.24 19.80 8.25
N ALA A 339 -2.50 19.74 9.36
CA ALA A 339 -1.10 20.16 9.39
C ALA A 339 -0.20 19.34 8.45
N ALA A 340 -0.37 18.02 8.40
CA ALA A 340 0.39 17.16 7.50
C ALA A 340 0.16 17.54 6.03
N SER A 341 -1.11 17.65 5.63
CA SER A 341 -1.49 18.00 4.25
C SER A 341 -1.05 19.42 3.85
N SER A 342 -1.21 20.39 4.75
CA SER A 342 -0.81 21.77 4.52
C SER A 342 0.70 21.92 4.43
N LEU A 343 1.48 21.28 5.32
CA LEU A 343 2.94 21.34 5.27
C LEU A 343 3.51 20.66 4.02
N ALA A 344 2.93 19.55 3.58
CA ALA A 344 3.33 18.90 2.33
C ALA A 344 3.15 19.78 1.09
N ARG A 345 2.18 20.72 1.11
CA ARG A 345 1.97 21.71 0.04
C ARG A 345 2.86 22.95 0.17
N LEU A 346 3.16 23.35 1.41
CA LEU A 346 3.86 24.60 1.70
C LEU A 346 5.39 24.45 1.67
N TRP A 347 5.92 23.29 2.04
CA TRP A 347 7.35 23.06 2.23
C TRP A 347 7.88 22.04 1.23
N ASN A 348 9.13 22.24 0.79
CA ASN A 348 9.88 21.17 0.16
C ASN A 348 10.39 20.20 1.24
N LEU A 349 9.80 19.01 1.27
CA LEU A 349 10.12 17.98 2.26
C LEU A 349 11.11 16.92 1.75
N THR A 350 11.59 17.05 0.50
CA THR A 350 12.38 16.01 -0.19
C THR A 350 13.59 15.55 0.64
N ASP A 351 14.38 16.50 1.18
CA ASP A 351 15.56 16.19 1.99
C ASP A 351 15.20 15.47 3.30
N TRP A 352 14.06 15.83 3.91
CA TRP A 352 13.58 15.19 5.13
C TRP A 352 13.07 13.79 4.87
N GLU A 353 12.35 13.58 3.76
CA GLU A 353 11.91 12.26 3.31
C GLU A 353 13.12 11.35 3.06
N ASP A 354 14.13 11.84 2.35
CA ASP A 354 15.34 11.07 2.05
C ASP A 354 16.13 10.74 3.33
N ALA A 355 16.21 11.69 4.28
CA ALA A 355 16.79 11.46 5.58
C ALA A 355 16.00 10.41 6.39
N LEU A 356 14.67 10.44 6.32
CA LEU A 356 13.79 9.51 7.02
C LEU A 356 13.91 8.09 6.45
N VAL A 357 13.93 7.96 5.12
CA VAL A 357 14.21 6.71 4.41
C VAL A 357 15.58 6.17 4.83
N GLY A 358 16.61 7.01 4.84
CA GLY A 358 17.97 6.63 5.25
C GLY A 358 18.02 6.15 6.70
N HIS A 359 17.36 6.87 7.61
CA HIS A 359 17.25 6.52 9.03
C HIS A 359 16.59 5.15 9.23
N PHE A 360 15.40 4.93 8.67
CA PHE A 360 14.70 3.65 8.83
C PHE A 360 15.40 2.49 8.12
N THR A 361 16.00 2.72 6.96
CA THR A 361 16.82 1.70 6.27
C THR A 361 18.00 1.26 7.13
N ASN A 362 18.68 2.20 7.81
CA ASN A 362 19.78 1.88 8.72
C ASN A 362 19.30 1.22 10.01
N TRP A 363 18.19 1.70 10.57
CA TRP A 363 17.57 1.10 11.75
C TRP A 363 17.19 -0.37 11.49
N LEU A 364 16.57 -0.68 10.35
CA LEU A 364 16.22 -2.07 9.98
C LEU A 364 17.46 -2.96 9.83
N LYS A 365 18.59 -2.44 9.35
CA LYS A 365 19.86 -3.19 9.27
C LYS A 365 20.42 -3.58 10.63
N THR A 366 20.00 -2.93 11.72
CA THR A 366 20.41 -3.32 13.09
C THR A 366 19.70 -4.58 13.58
N GLY A 367 18.68 -5.07 12.85
CA GLY A 367 17.87 -6.22 13.24
C GLY A 367 16.95 -5.93 14.44
N PRO A 368 16.10 -4.87 14.38
CA PRO A 368 15.16 -4.57 15.45
C PRO A 368 14.15 -5.71 15.63
N GLN A 369 13.60 -5.83 16.84
CA GLN A 369 12.56 -6.82 17.14
C GLN A 369 11.30 -6.57 16.29
N ASP A 370 10.63 -7.65 15.89
CA ASP A 370 9.45 -7.61 15.03
C ASP A 370 8.35 -6.69 15.57
N MET A 371 8.13 -6.67 16.89
CA MET A 371 7.14 -5.79 17.52
C MET A 371 7.44 -4.30 17.30
N LEU A 372 8.71 -3.89 17.20
CA LEU A 372 9.07 -2.51 16.92
C LEU A 372 8.87 -2.16 15.45
N VAL A 373 9.17 -3.11 14.55
CA VAL A 373 8.90 -2.96 13.12
C VAL A 373 7.40 -2.88 12.86
N ASP A 374 6.62 -3.69 13.57
CA ASP A 374 5.16 -3.72 13.55
C ASP A 374 4.56 -2.35 13.92
N GLN A 375 5.04 -1.73 15.00
CA GLN A 375 4.64 -0.39 15.42
C GLN A 375 4.96 0.71 14.39
N ALA A 376 6.00 0.53 13.59
CA ALA A 376 6.39 1.46 12.53
C ALA A 376 5.85 1.06 11.15
N SER A 377 5.06 -0.01 11.05
CA SER A 377 4.74 -0.65 9.76
C SER A 377 4.09 0.32 8.77
N ASP A 378 3.08 1.09 9.19
CA ASP A 378 2.37 2.07 8.35
C ASP A 378 3.29 3.16 7.80
N LEU A 379 4.13 3.73 8.66
CA LEU A 379 5.16 4.67 8.22
C LEU A 379 6.14 4.01 7.23
N LEU A 380 6.64 2.82 7.55
CA LEU A 380 7.58 2.12 6.68
C LEU A 380 6.97 1.80 5.31
N PHE A 381 5.67 1.51 5.26
CA PHE A 381 4.96 1.26 4.01
C PHE A 381 4.70 2.55 3.22
N HIS A 382 4.41 3.65 3.91
CA HIS A 382 4.40 4.98 3.28
C HIS A 382 5.77 5.32 2.67
N LEU A 383 6.85 5.12 3.43
CA LEU A 383 8.22 5.34 2.94
C LEU A 383 8.56 4.39 1.78
N LEU A 384 8.09 3.14 1.80
CA LEU A 384 8.26 2.21 0.69
C LEU A 384 7.66 2.77 -0.61
N LYS A 385 6.42 3.28 -0.57
CA LYS A 385 5.77 3.93 -1.71
C LYS A 385 6.58 5.14 -2.19
N ARG A 386 7.00 6.02 -1.25
CA ARG A 386 7.85 7.18 -1.56
C ARG A 386 9.17 6.80 -2.23
N THR A 387 9.82 5.73 -1.78
CA THR A 387 11.04 5.24 -2.43
C THR A 387 10.77 4.70 -3.84
N GLY A 388 9.58 4.15 -4.10
CA GLY A 388 9.15 3.75 -5.44
C GLY A 388 8.96 4.94 -6.36
N GLU A 389 8.19 5.94 -5.92
CA GLU A 389 7.98 7.21 -6.64
C GLU A 389 9.31 7.89 -7.00
N LYS A 390 10.25 7.94 -6.04
CA LYS A 390 11.59 8.52 -6.23
C LYS A 390 12.61 7.59 -6.89
N LYS A 391 12.22 6.37 -7.27
CA LYS A 391 13.11 5.36 -7.89
C LYS A 391 14.36 5.05 -7.04
N GLN A 392 14.24 5.14 -5.72
CA GLN A 392 15.28 4.81 -4.73
C GLN A 392 15.33 3.30 -4.48
N TRP A 393 15.65 2.53 -5.53
CA TRP A 393 15.50 1.08 -5.55
C TRP A 393 16.22 0.33 -4.42
N PRO A 394 17.48 0.64 -4.04
CA PRO A 394 18.14 -0.09 -2.95
C PRO A 394 17.44 0.06 -1.59
N GLN A 395 16.91 1.24 -1.29
CA GLN A 395 16.16 1.53 -0.09
C GLN A 395 14.80 0.84 -0.13
N LEU A 396 14.11 0.91 -1.26
CA LEU A 396 12.85 0.19 -1.51
C LEU A 396 13.02 -1.31 -1.22
N VAL A 397 14.09 -1.94 -1.74
CA VAL A 397 14.37 -3.36 -1.49
C VAL A 397 14.56 -3.64 0.00
N THR A 398 15.28 -2.79 0.73
CA THR A 398 15.51 -2.98 2.18
C THR A 398 14.21 -2.89 2.97
N LEU A 399 13.39 -1.87 2.70
CA LEU A 399 12.09 -1.67 3.34
C LEU A 399 11.13 -2.82 3.00
N GLY A 400 10.98 -3.12 1.71
CA GLY A 400 10.01 -4.09 1.22
C GLY A 400 10.31 -5.51 1.69
N ARG A 401 11.58 -5.94 1.65
CA ARG A 401 11.97 -7.29 2.13
C ARG A 401 11.70 -7.48 3.62
N THR A 402 11.73 -6.40 4.40
CA THR A 402 11.40 -6.45 5.83
C THR A 402 9.89 -6.45 6.06
N LEU A 403 9.16 -5.57 5.36
CA LEU A 403 7.72 -5.39 5.54
C LEU A 403 6.88 -6.54 5.04
N GLU A 404 7.35 -7.29 4.04
CA GLU A 404 6.57 -8.40 3.47
C GLU A 404 6.21 -9.44 4.54
N ARG A 405 7.17 -9.81 5.41
CA ARG A 405 6.96 -10.77 6.50
C ARG A 405 5.93 -10.26 7.51
N ILE A 406 6.04 -8.99 7.91
CA ILE A 406 5.09 -8.37 8.84
C ILE A 406 3.67 -8.38 8.23
N SER A 407 3.54 -8.04 6.94
CA SER A 407 2.25 -8.01 6.24
C SER A 407 1.62 -9.40 6.12
N ILE A 408 2.41 -10.45 5.88
CA ILE A 408 1.91 -11.84 5.88
C ILE A 408 1.35 -12.20 7.26
N LEU A 409 2.10 -11.95 8.33
CA LEU A 409 1.75 -12.33 9.70
C LEU A 409 0.56 -11.53 10.25
N GLN A 410 0.45 -10.25 9.88
CA GLN A 410 -0.71 -9.41 10.17
C GLN A 410 -1.92 -9.72 9.27
N LYS A 411 -1.80 -10.67 8.33
CA LYS A 411 -2.85 -11.04 7.36
C LYS A 411 -3.25 -9.90 6.41
N LYS A 412 -2.37 -8.90 6.28
CA LYS A 412 -2.49 -7.75 5.35
C LYS A 412 -2.02 -8.16 3.96
N TRP A 413 -2.77 -9.08 3.35
CA TRP A 413 -2.35 -9.73 2.12
C TRP A 413 -2.50 -8.83 0.90
N GLN A 414 -3.38 -7.82 0.91
CA GLN A 414 -3.40 -6.83 -0.16
C GLN A 414 -2.17 -5.91 -0.09
N ARG A 415 -1.81 -5.46 1.11
CA ARG A 415 -0.54 -4.76 1.35
C ARG A 415 0.68 -5.61 0.98
N TRP A 416 0.67 -6.91 1.32
CA TRP A 416 1.74 -7.83 0.90
C TRP A 416 1.91 -7.87 -0.62
N MET A 417 0.82 -7.95 -1.38
CA MET A 417 0.85 -7.85 -2.84
C MET A 417 1.50 -6.56 -3.32
N GLN A 418 1.06 -5.41 -2.80
CA GLN A 418 1.60 -4.09 -3.16
C GLN A 418 3.11 -4.00 -2.87
N ILE A 419 3.58 -4.57 -1.76
CA ILE A 419 5.00 -4.66 -1.44
C ILE A 419 5.74 -5.52 -2.47
N LEU A 420 5.19 -6.69 -2.81
CA LEU A 420 5.82 -7.61 -3.77
C LEU A 420 5.90 -7.01 -5.18
N ASP A 421 4.88 -6.27 -5.61
CA ASP A 421 4.92 -5.58 -6.90
C ASP A 421 5.97 -4.48 -6.94
N LEU A 422 6.07 -3.66 -5.88
CA LEU A 422 7.14 -2.67 -5.75
C LEU A 422 8.54 -3.32 -5.75
N LEU A 423 8.70 -4.46 -5.06
CA LEU A 423 9.95 -5.23 -5.07
C LEU A 423 10.27 -5.80 -6.46
N LYS A 424 9.26 -6.28 -7.19
CA LYS A 424 9.39 -6.77 -8.57
C LYS A 424 9.83 -5.65 -9.52
N MET A 425 9.25 -4.46 -9.39
CA MET A 425 9.67 -3.26 -10.13
C MET A 425 11.13 -2.90 -9.83
N ALA A 426 11.48 -2.80 -8.54
CA ALA A 426 12.85 -2.48 -8.13
C ALA A 426 13.86 -3.52 -8.62
N ALA A 427 13.48 -4.80 -8.61
CA ALA A 427 14.31 -5.88 -9.13
C ALA A 427 14.57 -5.72 -10.63
N ARG A 428 13.55 -5.39 -11.43
CA ARG A 428 13.71 -5.11 -12.87
C ARG A 428 14.63 -3.92 -13.12
N ALA A 429 14.40 -2.82 -12.42
CA ALA A 429 15.20 -1.60 -12.56
C ALA A 429 16.68 -1.81 -12.16
N LEU A 430 16.92 -2.65 -11.15
CA LEU A 430 18.27 -3.03 -10.72
C LEU A 430 18.87 -4.18 -11.52
N MET A 431 18.12 -4.76 -12.48
CA MET A 431 18.47 -6.00 -13.18
C MET A 431 18.76 -7.18 -12.21
N ASP A 432 18.19 -7.17 -11.02
CA ASP A 432 18.32 -8.22 -10.02
C ASP A 432 17.33 -9.36 -10.30
N LYS A 433 17.73 -10.26 -11.18
CA LYS A 433 16.94 -11.45 -11.54
C LYS A 433 16.69 -12.40 -10.38
N LYS A 434 17.53 -12.37 -9.33
CA LYS A 434 17.31 -13.20 -8.14
C LYS A 434 16.16 -12.64 -7.32
N LEU A 435 16.12 -11.33 -7.10
CA LEU A 435 15.03 -10.67 -6.41
C LEU A 435 13.72 -10.75 -7.20
N GLU A 436 13.76 -10.56 -8.52
CA GLU A 436 12.58 -10.64 -9.38
C GLU A 436 11.96 -12.05 -9.32
N GLY A 437 12.78 -13.11 -9.47
CA GLY A 437 12.32 -14.49 -9.34
C GLY A 437 11.89 -14.87 -7.91
N TRP A 438 12.35 -14.13 -6.90
CA TRP A 438 11.88 -14.26 -5.53
C TRP A 438 10.53 -13.56 -5.30
N ALA A 439 10.32 -12.36 -5.84
CA ALA A 439 9.05 -11.65 -5.72
C ALA A 439 7.91 -12.39 -6.45
N LEU A 440 8.17 -12.88 -7.67
CA LEU A 440 7.24 -13.73 -8.43
C LEU A 440 6.87 -14.99 -7.63
N HIS A 441 7.84 -15.66 -7.02
CA HIS A 441 7.58 -16.80 -6.17
C HIS A 441 6.62 -16.47 -5.01
N GLN A 442 6.83 -15.34 -4.34
CA GLN A 442 5.96 -14.93 -3.23
C GLN A 442 4.55 -14.53 -3.69
N LEU A 443 4.41 -13.92 -4.88
CA LEU A 443 3.09 -13.69 -5.49
C LEU A 443 2.36 -15.01 -5.74
N GLY A 444 3.09 -16.05 -6.16
CA GLY A 444 2.58 -17.42 -6.26
C GLY A 444 2.12 -17.99 -4.91
N VAL A 445 2.91 -17.83 -3.84
CA VAL A 445 2.55 -18.26 -2.47
C VAL A 445 1.27 -17.58 -2.00
N ARG A 446 1.17 -16.26 -2.19
CA ARG A 446 -0.02 -15.47 -1.85
C ARG A 446 -1.25 -15.99 -2.58
N SER A 447 -1.16 -16.10 -3.91
CA SER A 447 -2.27 -16.53 -4.77
C SER A 447 -2.74 -17.94 -4.40
N MET A 448 -1.79 -18.83 -4.11
CA MET A 448 -2.08 -20.19 -3.63
C MET A 448 -2.83 -20.18 -2.29
N GLY A 449 -2.44 -19.31 -1.36
CA GLY A 449 -3.11 -19.14 -0.07
C GLY A 449 -4.52 -18.54 -0.15
N LEU A 450 -4.78 -17.68 -1.16
CA LEU A 450 -6.11 -17.12 -1.43
C LEU A 450 -7.02 -18.09 -2.21
N GLY A 451 -6.46 -19.17 -2.75
CA GLY A 451 -7.18 -20.16 -3.56
C GLY A 451 -7.20 -19.85 -5.06
N MET A 452 -6.47 -18.83 -5.51
CA MET A 452 -6.28 -18.43 -6.91
C MET A 452 -5.26 -19.34 -7.60
N LYS A 453 -5.68 -20.57 -7.92
CA LYS A 453 -4.75 -21.62 -8.40
C LYS A 453 -4.09 -21.32 -9.73
N MET A 454 -4.81 -20.73 -10.68
CA MET A 454 -4.28 -20.43 -12.02
C MET A 454 -3.20 -19.35 -11.93
N GLU A 455 -3.50 -18.23 -11.26
CA GLU A 455 -2.53 -17.16 -10.98
C GLU A 455 -1.31 -17.68 -10.21
N ALA A 456 -1.53 -18.53 -9.20
CA ALA A 456 -0.43 -19.13 -8.45
C ALA A 456 0.51 -19.95 -9.33
N GLN A 457 -0.04 -20.77 -10.24
CA GLN A 457 0.74 -21.57 -11.16
C GLN A 457 1.55 -20.68 -12.10
N GLU A 458 0.94 -19.66 -12.68
CA GLU A 458 1.60 -18.72 -13.60
C GLU A 458 2.79 -18.03 -12.92
N PHE A 459 2.59 -17.47 -11.72
CA PHE A 459 3.66 -16.82 -10.97
C PHE A 459 4.79 -17.77 -10.60
N PHE A 460 4.48 -19.01 -10.21
CA PHE A 460 5.51 -20.01 -9.91
C PHE A 460 6.27 -20.45 -11.16
N GLU A 461 5.62 -20.61 -12.31
CA GLU A 461 6.29 -20.95 -13.57
C GLU A 461 7.24 -19.82 -14.01
N GLN A 462 6.79 -18.56 -13.99
CA GLN A 462 7.65 -17.40 -14.26
C GLN A 462 8.85 -17.34 -13.30
N ALA A 463 8.61 -17.55 -12.00
CA ALA A 463 9.68 -17.60 -11.00
C ALA A 463 10.67 -18.74 -11.26
N LEU A 464 10.19 -19.92 -11.67
CA LEU A 464 11.00 -21.09 -11.95
C LEU A 464 11.92 -20.86 -13.15
N ASP A 465 11.39 -20.29 -14.23
CA ASP A 465 12.16 -20.00 -15.43
C ASP A 465 13.26 -18.98 -15.14
N MET A 466 12.94 -17.94 -14.37
CA MET A 466 13.92 -16.95 -13.95
C MET A 466 15.02 -17.54 -13.06
N ARG A 467 14.63 -18.36 -12.07
CA ARG A 467 15.58 -19.05 -11.17
C ARG A 467 16.46 -20.04 -11.92
N ARG A 468 15.93 -20.72 -12.95
CA ARG A 468 16.71 -21.59 -13.86
C ARG A 468 17.71 -20.81 -14.68
N ALA A 469 17.31 -19.68 -15.27
CA ALA A 469 18.18 -18.84 -16.09
C ALA A 469 19.43 -18.37 -15.32
N ILE A 470 19.31 -18.10 -14.02
CA ILE A 470 20.42 -17.67 -13.16
C ILE A 470 21.08 -18.80 -12.33
N GLY A 471 20.61 -20.04 -12.47
CA GLY A 471 21.15 -21.19 -11.72
C GLY A 471 20.90 -21.16 -10.21
N ASP A 472 19.83 -20.51 -9.74
CA ASP A 472 19.46 -20.45 -8.32
C ASP A 472 18.89 -21.79 -7.83
N LYS A 473 19.78 -22.72 -7.48
CA LYS A 473 19.41 -24.09 -7.05
C LYS A 473 18.44 -24.10 -5.86
N GLY A 474 18.63 -23.21 -4.89
CA GLY A 474 17.79 -23.14 -3.70
C GLY A 474 16.39 -22.63 -4.03
N GLY A 475 16.30 -21.57 -4.82
CA GLY A 475 15.03 -21.06 -5.35
C GLY A 475 14.30 -22.08 -6.22
N ILE A 476 15.00 -22.76 -7.14
CA ILE A 476 14.41 -23.77 -8.03
C ILE A 476 13.74 -24.87 -7.20
N GLN A 477 14.41 -25.39 -6.17
CA GLN A 477 13.86 -26.45 -5.31
C GLN A 477 12.58 -26.00 -4.61
N VAL A 478 12.58 -24.79 -4.04
CA VAL A 478 11.41 -24.26 -3.30
C VAL A 478 10.24 -23.97 -4.24
N THR A 479 10.47 -23.38 -5.41
CA THR A 479 9.41 -23.14 -6.40
C THR A 479 8.83 -24.44 -6.94
N GLN A 480 9.70 -25.41 -7.29
CA GLN A 480 9.25 -26.70 -7.80
C GLN A 480 8.44 -27.47 -6.75
N HIS A 481 8.85 -27.40 -5.47
CA HIS A 481 8.07 -27.97 -4.37
C HIS A 481 6.66 -27.38 -4.32
N ASN A 482 6.52 -26.05 -4.32
CA ASN A 482 5.20 -25.41 -4.28
C ASN A 482 4.33 -25.75 -5.51
N LEU A 483 4.92 -25.82 -6.71
CA LEU A 483 4.22 -26.29 -7.92
C LEU A 483 3.71 -27.73 -7.77
N ASN A 484 4.52 -28.63 -7.20
CA ASN A 484 4.12 -30.01 -6.97
C ASN A 484 2.95 -30.10 -5.97
N VAL A 485 2.98 -29.28 -4.91
CA VAL A 485 1.88 -29.18 -3.93
C VAL A 485 0.61 -28.63 -4.58
N LEU A 486 0.73 -27.62 -5.45
CA LEU A 486 -0.39 -27.03 -6.19
C LEU A 486 -1.05 -28.04 -7.15
N ALA A 487 -0.24 -28.83 -7.86
CA ALA A 487 -0.69 -29.85 -8.80
C ALA A 487 -1.30 -31.10 -8.12
N SER A 488 -0.95 -31.36 -6.86
CA SER A 488 -1.42 -32.53 -6.08
C SER A 488 -2.21 -32.10 -4.84
N PRO A 489 -3.42 -31.52 -4.98
CA PRO A 489 -4.24 -31.13 -3.83
C PRO A 489 -4.62 -32.35 -2.98
N PRO A 490 -4.79 -32.22 -1.65
CA PRO A 490 -5.12 -33.33 -0.78
C PRO A 490 -6.38 -34.05 -1.26
N VAL A 491 -6.27 -35.36 -1.45
CA VAL A 491 -7.42 -36.25 -1.72
C VAL A 491 -8.30 -36.26 -0.46
N PRO A 492 -9.61 -35.94 -0.54
CA PRO A 492 -10.50 -36.11 0.61
C PRO A 492 -10.43 -37.57 1.07
N PRO A 493 -10.47 -37.85 2.39
CA PRO A 493 -10.47 -39.22 2.87
C PRO A 493 -11.62 -39.97 2.18
N LYS A 494 -11.30 -41.08 1.51
CA LYS A 494 -12.32 -41.95 0.92
C LYS A 494 -13.30 -42.28 2.04
N VAL A 495 -14.54 -41.82 1.91
CA VAL A 495 -15.65 -42.32 2.73
C VAL A 495 -15.71 -43.80 2.44
N GLY A 496 -15.15 -44.61 3.35
CA GLY A 496 -15.29 -46.04 3.29
C GLY A 496 -16.77 -46.35 3.29
N LYS A 497 -17.24 -47.06 2.26
CA LYS A 497 -18.59 -47.64 2.26
C LYS A 497 -18.80 -48.34 3.62
N PRO A 498 -19.97 -48.21 4.25
CA PRO A 498 -20.22 -48.94 5.49
C PRO A 498 -20.10 -50.43 5.19
N SER A 499 -19.08 -51.07 5.75
CA SER A 499 -18.97 -52.53 5.73
C SER A 499 -20.17 -53.11 6.48
N PRO A 500 -20.87 -54.10 5.92
CA PRO A 500 -22.06 -54.66 6.54
C PRO A 500 -21.72 -55.27 7.91
N ALA A 501 -22.60 -55.05 8.87
CA ALA A 501 -22.50 -55.54 10.23
C ALA A 501 -22.28 -57.07 10.25
N GLY A 502 -21.04 -57.48 10.51
CA GLY A 502 -20.64 -58.86 10.73
C GLY A 502 -20.40 -59.08 12.22
N SER A 503 -21.35 -59.78 12.83
CA SER A 503 -21.40 -60.34 14.19
C SER A 503 -20.06 -60.43 14.93
N SER A 504 -19.99 -59.77 16.09
CA SER A 504 -18.84 -59.77 16.98
C SER A 504 -18.59 -61.16 17.59
N ASN A 505 -17.44 -61.74 17.28
CA ASN A 505 -16.81 -62.82 18.06
C ASN A 505 -16.38 -62.37 19.48
N PHE A 506 -16.66 -61.13 19.85
CA PHE A 506 -16.38 -60.52 21.15
C PHE A 506 -17.35 -60.99 22.25
N VAL A 507 -18.61 -61.28 21.91
CA VAL A 507 -19.61 -61.79 22.88
C VAL A 507 -19.38 -63.27 23.23
N ARG A 508 -18.69 -64.02 22.35
CA ARG A 508 -18.24 -65.40 22.63
C ARG A 508 -16.98 -65.48 23.49
N TRP A 509 -16.17 -64.42 23.53
CA TRP A 509 -14.97 -64.36 24.38
C TRP A 509 -15.29 -64.03 25.85
N LEU A 510 -16.49 -63.51 26.13
CA LEU A 510 -16.91 -63.05 27.47
C LEU A 510 -17.65 -64.10 28.32
N LEU A 511 -17.82 -65.34 27.83
CA LEU A 511 -18.52 -66.41 28.56
C LEU A 511 -17.64 -67.61 28.97
N MET A 512 -16.32 -67.57 28.77
CA MET A 512 -15.43 -68.58 29.35
C MET A 512 -14.09 -67.97 29.75
N GLY A 513 -13.72 -68.12 31.03
CA GLY A 513 -12.32 -67.97 31.46
C GLY A 513 -12.06 -66.90 32.51
N SER A 514 -12.72 -67.04 33.65
CA SER A 514 -12.24 -66.55 34.94
C SER A 514 -10.82 -67.05 35.27
N VAL A 515 -10.12 -66.22 36.05
CA VAL A 515 -8.91 -66.48 36.87
C VAL A 515 -7.55 -66.14 36.23
N GLY A 516 -6.97 -65.02 36.70
CA GLY A 516 -5.52 -64.76 36.67
C GLY A 516 -5.06 -63.65 35.73
N GLY A 517 -5.25 -62.38 36.09
CA GLY A 517 -4.61 -61.28 35.36
C GLY A 517 -4.91 -59.86 35.85
N GLY A 518 -6.02 -59.67 36.58
CA GLY A 518 -6.48 -58.35 37.01
C GLY A 518 -5.77 -57.71 38.21
N MET A 519 -4.86 -58.41 38.91
CA MET A 519 -4.21 -57.89 40.13
C MET A 519 -2.80 -57.30 39.93
N LEU A 520 -2.17 -57.44 38.76
CA LEU A 520 -0.82 -56.90 38.52
C LEU A 520 -0.81 -55.53 37.82
N ALA A 521 -1.88 -55.15 37.12
CA ALA A 521 -1.95 -53.87 36.43
C ALA A 521 -2.32 -52.68 37.34
N LEU A 522 -3.06 -52.94 38.44
CA LEU A 522 -3.48 -51.89 39.38
C LEU A 522 -2.45 -51.58 40.48
N ALA A 523 -1.52 -52.50 40.78
CA ALA A 523 -0.42 -52.24 41.71
C ALA A 523 0.73 -51.42 41.06
N ALA A 524 0.95 -51.59 39.75
CA ALA A 524 1.98 -50.86 39.01
C ALA A 524 1.61 -49.37 38.78
N LEU A 525 0.33 -49.07 38.61
CA LEU A 525 -0.15 -47.68 38.43
C LEU A 525 -0.17 -46.88 39.74
N ALA A 526 -0.33 -47.54 40.90
CA ALA A 526 -0.28 -46.88 42.20
C ALA A 526 1.15 -46.53 42.67
N LEU A 527 2.17 -47.30 42.26
CA LEU A 527 3.57 -47.04 42.64
C LEU A 527 4.23 -45.91 41.83
N VAL A 528 3.80 -45.68 40.59
CA VAL A 528 4.31 -44.56 39.77
C VAL A 528 3.73 -43.22 40.23
N PHE A 529 2.49 -43.21 40.73
CA PHE A 529 1.84 -41.98 41.21
C PHE A 529 2.37 -41.51 42.58
N LEU A 530 2.88 -42.44 43.41
CA LEU A 530 3.51 -42.12 44.72
C LEU A 530 4.97 -41.67 44.62
N ALA A 531 5.65 -41.87 43.49
CA ALA A 531 7.03 -41.42 43.27
C ALA A 531 7.14 -39.95 42.80
N ILE A 532 6.05 -39.35 42.31
CA ILE A 532 6.05 -37.99 41.74
C ILE A 532 5.71 -36.91 42.78
N ILE A 533 5.14 -37.29 43.93
CA ILE A 533 4.67 -36.33 44.95
C ILE A 533 5.72 -36.04 46.05
N ASN A 534 6.87 -36.74 46.10
CA ASN A 534 7.79 -36.62 47.24
C ASN A 534 9.29 -36.42 46.94
N SER A 535 9.66 -35.73 45.85
CA SER A 535 11.05 -35.25 45.68
C SER A 535 11.11 -33.73 45.52
N GLY A 536 11.16 -33.03 46.66
CA GLY A 536 11.66 -31.67 46.70
C GLY A 536 13.19 -31.69 46.53
N ASN A 537 13.69 -31.05 45.47
CA ASN A 537 15.11 -30.74 45.31
C ASN A 537 15.24 -29.28 44.87
N ASN A 538 15.82 -28.47 45.74
CA ASN A 538 16.25 -27.10 45.47
C ASN A 538 17.37 -27.10 44.40
N PRO A 539 17.39 -26.16 43.44
CA PRO A 539 18.52 -26.02 42.54
C PRO A 539 19.71 -25.34 43.26
N THR A 540 20.85 -26.02 43.29
CA THR A 540 22.16 -25.46 43.63
C THR A 540 22.74 -24.66 42.45
N PRO A 541 23.51 -23.58 42.71
CA PRO A 541 24.13 -22.77 41.66
C PRO A 541 25.37 -23.47 41.06
N VAL A 542 25.46 -23.49 39.74
CA VAL A 542 26.62 -23.99 38.97
C VAL A 542 27.62 -22.83 38.77
N PRO A 543 28.94 -23.02 38.98
CA PRO A 543 29.94 -21.98 38.80
C PRO A 543 30.27 -21.74 37.31
N PRO A 544 30.75 -20.53 36.94
CA PRO A 544 31.12 -20.23 35.55
C PRO A 544 32.42 -20.94 35.12
N PRO A 545 32.59 -21.26 33.81
CA PRO A 545 33.80 -21.89 33.29
C PRO A 545 34.99 -20.90 33.20
N PRO A 546 36.24 -21.40 33.25
CA PRO A 546 37.44 -20.56 33.17
C PRO A 546 37.69 -20.02 31.73
N PRO A 547 38.40 -18.89 31.59
CA PRO A 547 38.65 -18.27 30.29
C PRO A 547 39.64 -19.12 29.48
N THR A 548 39.23 -19.56 28.30
CA THR A 548 40.14 -20.14 27.30
C THR A 548 40.55 -19.03 26.33
N LEU A 549 41.87 -18.79 26.27
CA LEU A 549 42.53 -17.89 25.34
C LEU A 549 42.40 -18.45 23.92
N THR A 550 41.74 -17.71 23.02
CA THR A 550 41.87 -17.89 21.58
C THR A 550 42.49 -16.64 20.97
N HIS A 551 43.65 -16.86 20.35
CA HIS A 551 44.46 -15.90 19.62
C HIS A 551 43.65 -15.12 18.57
N PHE A 552 43.82 -13.80 18.56
CA PHE A 552 43.47 -12.94 17.44
C PHE A 552 44.46 -13.16 16.29
N PRO A 553 44.03 -13.19 15.02
CA PRO A 553 44.95 -13.01 13.90
C PRO A 553 45.49 -11.57 13.92
N THR A 554 46.81 -11.46 13.90
CA THR A 554 47.57 -10.21 13.81
C THR A 554 47.25 -9.50 12.50
N LEU A 555 46.80 -8.25 12.58
CA LEU A 555 46.67 -7.35 11.43
C LEU A 555 48.06 -7.10 10.80
N PRO A 556 48.21 -7.10 9.47
CA PRO A 556 49.42 -6.57 8.83
C PRO A 556 49.55 -5.05 9.11
N PRO A 557 50.77 -4.51 9.14
CA PRO A 557 51.01 -3.11 9.46
C PRO A 557 50.36 -2.19 8.42
N ALA A 558 49.79 -1.09 8.92
CA ALA A 558 49.18 -0.03 8.14
C ALA A 558 50.14 0.50 7.08
N GLU A 559 49.69 0.55 5.83
CA GLU A 559 50.38 1.31 4.79
C GLU A 559 50.33 2.79 5.15
N THR A 560 51.51 3.38 5.21
CA THR A 560 51.75 4.80 5.40
C THR A 560 51.11 5.58 4.27
N PHE A 561 50.00 6.26 4.54
CA PHE A 561 49.46 7.28 3.64
C PHE A 561 50.48 8.43 3.52
N THR A 562 51.14 8.50 2.38
CA THR A 562 51.84 9.72 1.94
C THR A 562 50.79 10.81 1.63
N PRO A 563 51.01 12.06 2.05
CA PRO A 563 50.10 13.14 1.72
C PRO A 563 50.13 13.38 0.21
N PHE A 564 48.97 13.22 -0.45
CA PHE A 564 48.80 13.58 -1.85
C PHE A 564 48.90 15.10 -1.97
N VAL A 565 49.97 15.57 -2.62
CA VAL A 565 50.14 16.95 -3.05
C VAL A 565 49.15 17.19 -4.20
N PRO A 566 48.31 18.25 -4.17
CA PRO A 566 47.41 18.53 -5.27
C PRO A 566 48.22 18.91 -6.51
N ALA A 567 48.09 18.14 -7.60
CA ALA A 567 48.56 18.57 -8.90
C ALA A 567 47.70 19.76 -9.36
N ALA A 568 48.35 20.83 -9.80
CA ALA A 568 47.70 22.02 -10.34
C ALA A 568 46.77 21.64 -11.50
N GLN A 569 45.49 21.99 -11.39
CA GLN A 569 44.55 21.94 -12.50
C GLN A 569 45.01 22.92 -13.59
N PRO A 570 45.07 22.51 -14.88
CA PRO A 570 45.19 23.48 -15.95
C PRO A 570 43.89 24.29 -16.04
N THR A 571 43.99 25.59 -15.78
CA THR A 571 42.94 26.57 -16.01
C THR A 571 42.56 26.57 -17.49
N ARG A 572 41.53 25.81 -17.87
CA ARG A 572 40.83 26.00 -19.13
C ARG A 572 39.67 26.94 -18.89
N THR A 573 39.84 28.18 -19.36
CA THR A 573 38.79 29.18 -19.50
C THR A 573 37.63 28.56 -20.28
N PRO A 574 36.39 28.50 -19.74
CA PRO A 574 35.24 28.02 -20.51
C PRO A 574 34.96 29.03 -21.62
N THR A 575 35.35 28.68 -22.84
CA THR A 575 34.86 29.37 -24.03
C THR A 575 33.50 28.76 -24.32
N SER A 576 32.42 29.45 -23.95
CA SER A 576 31.07 29.07 -24.33
C SER A 576 30.92 29.29 -25.85
N THR A 577 31.20 28.25 -26.63
CA THR A 577 30.66 28.17 -27.98
C THR A 577 29.17 27.88 -27.81
N PRO A 578 28.24 28.67 -28.37
CA PRO A 578 26.82 28.37 -28.27
C PRO A 578 26.58 27.00 -28.89
N THR A 579 26.18 26.02 -28.07
CA THR A 579 25.68 24.74 -28.56
C THR A 579 24.47 25.05 -29.44
N PRO A 580 24.44 24.60 -30.71
CA PRO A 580 23.27 24.82 -31.56
C PRO A 580 22.02 24.31 -30.86
N ALA A 581 20.93 25.10 -30.89
CA ALA A 581 19.65 24.67 -30.34
C ALA A 581 19.18 23.41 -31.08
N LEU A 582 18.79 22.39 -30.32
CA LEU A 582 18.20 21.18 -30.89
C LEU A 582 16.80 21.51 -31.44
N VAL A 583 16.42 20.84 -32.52
CA VAL A 583 15.12 20.98 -33.19
C VAL A 583 14.43 19.62 -33.26
N VAL A 584 13.11 19.63 -33.39
CA VAL A 584 12.33 18.41 -33.69
C VAL A 584 12.67 17.99 -35.12
N VAL A 585 13.35 16.85 -35.24
CA VAL A 585 13.69 16.21 -36.52
C VAL A 585 12.51 15.41 -37.05
N PHE A 586 11.75 14.78 -36.16
CA PHE A 586 10.56 14.01 -36.51
C PHE A 586 9.57 14.03 -35.36
N ASP A 587 8.30 14.30 -35.66
CA ASP A 587 7.19 14.24 -34.70
C ASP A 587 6.31 13.02 -34.99
N PHE A 588 6.34 12.04 -34.09
CA PHE A 588 5.63 10.77 -34.26
C PHE A 588 4.12 10.89 -34.06
N VAL A 589 3.66 11.86 -33.26
CA VAL A 589 2.23 12.09 -33.03
C VAL A 589 1.63 12.78 -34.24
N GLU A 590 2.29 13.81 -34.77
CA GLU A 590 1.85 14.53 -35.98
C GLU A 590 1.87 13.64 -37.23
N GLN A 591 2.82 12.71 -37.33
CA GLN A 591 2.96 11.81 -38.49
C GLN A 591 2.23 10.47 -38.33
N ALA A 592 1.44 10.29 -37.26
CA ALA A 592 0.82 9.00 -36.92
C ALA A 592 -0.13 8.44 -37.99
N ASN A 593 -0.77 9.31 -38.80
CA ASN A 593 -1.66 8.88 -39.89
C ASN A 593 -0.92 8.23 -41.08
N GLY A 594 0.40 8.47 -41.21
CA GLY A 594 1.25 7.87 -42.22
C GLY A 594 1.94 6.57 -41.77
N ALA A 595 1.79 6.19 -40.50
CA ALA A 595 2.37 4.98 -39.95
C ALA A 595 1.56 3.73 -40.30
N LEU A 596 2.23 2.58 -40.36
CA LEU A 596 1.58 1.28 -40.45
C LEU A 596 1.18 0.81 -39.05
N TRP A 597 -0.13 0.65 -38.83
CA TRP A 597 -0.68 0.26 -37.54
C TRP A 597 -1.08 -1.22 -37.51
N GLU A 598 -0.70 -1.90 -36.44
CA GLU A 598 -1.00 -3.31 -36.21
C GLU A 598 -1.30 -3.59 -34.73
N THR A 599 -1.99 -4.69 -34.46
CA THR A 599 -2.26 -5.17 -33.10
C THR A 599 -2.11 -6.67 -32.98
N ARG A 600 -1.91 -7.13 -31.74
CA ARG A 600 -1.98 -8.55 -31.37
C ARG A 600 -2.80 -8.72 -30.09
N PHE A 601 -3.66 -9.74 -30.10
CA PHE A 601 -4.64 -10.01 -29.05
C PHE A 601 -4.15 -10.88 -27.88
N ASP A 602 -3.10 -11.70 -28.08
CA ASP A 602 -2.50 -12.55 -27.04
C ASP A 602 -1.11 -13.06 -27.51
N PRO A 603 -0.02 -12.92 -26.73
CA PRO A 603 1.31 -13.44 -27.05
C PRO A 603 1.40 -14.97 -27.08
N ILE A 604 0.42 -15.68 -26.51
CA ILE A 604 0.33 -17.15 -26.50
C ILE A 604 -0.34 -17.66 -27.79
N SER A 605 -1.13 -16.83 -28.48
CA SER A 605 -1.78 -17.23 -29.73
C SER A 605 -0.79 -17.17 -30.90
N GLU A 606 -0.67 -18.26 -31.67
CA GLU A 606 0.14 -18.29 -32.92
C GLU A 606 -0.50 -17.47 -34.07
N ARG A 607 -1.43 -16.56 -33.78
CA ARG A 607 -2.08 -15.74 -34.80
C ARG A 607 -1.14 -14.63 -35.28
N PRO A 608 -1.08 -14.37 -36.59
CA PRO A 608 -0.31 -13.24 -37.11
C PRO A 608 -0.92 -11.91 -36.60
N PRO A 609 -0.11 -10.84 -36.46
CA PRO A 609 -0.62 -9.50 -36.16
C PRO A 609 -1.71 -9.09 -37.16
N GLU A 610 -2.72 -8.36 -36.66
CA GLU A 610 -3.80 -7.84 -37.48
C GLU A 610 -3.56 -6.36 -37.80
N ALA A 611 -3.83 -5.97 -39.04
CA ALA A 611 -3.72 -4.57 -39.45
C ALA A 611 -4.83 -3.73 -38.79
N LEU A 612 -4.44 -2.61 -38.19
CA LEU A 612 -5.34 -1.63 -37.60
C LEU A 612 -5.54 -0.45 -38.55
N LYS A 613 -6.78 0.02 -38.66
CA LYS A 613 -7.08 1.25 -39.38
C LYS A 613 -6.88 2.45 -38.45
N PHE A 614 -6.00 3.36 -38.82
CA PHE A 614 -5.83 4.63 -38.11
C PHE A 614 -7.04 5.55 -38.33
N LEU A 615 -7.58 6.13 -37.26
CA LEU A 615 -8.69 7.10 -37.35
C LEU A 615 -8.19 8.54 -37.27
N THR A 616 -8.41 9.29 -38.34
CA THR A 616 -8.01 10.70 -38.47
C THR A 616 -9.06 11.69 -37.96
N ASP A 617 -10.32 11.28 -37.86
CA ASP A 617 -11.45 12.08 -37.38
C ASP A 617 -12.11 11.38 -36.18
N VAL A 618 -12.82 12.15 -35.34
CA VAL A 618 -13.62 11.61 -34.22
C VAL A 618 -14.97 11.09 -34.75
N PRO A 619 -15.19 9.77 -34.91
CA PRO A 619 -16.48 9.19 -35.32
C PRO A 619 -17.61 9.47 -34.31
N SER A 620 -18.85 9.28 -34.76
CA SER A 620 -20.05 9.15 -33.91
C SER A 620 -20.68 7.77 -34.17
N PRO A 621 -20.86 6.90 -33.15
CA PRO A 621 -20.50 7.08 -31.74
C PRO A 621 -18.99 7.32 -31.57
N SER A 622 -18.60 7.96 -30.47
CA SER A 622 -17.20 8.34 -30.25
C SER A 622 -16.29 7.11 -30.38
N PRO A 623 -15.01 7.25 -30.77
CA PRO A 623 -14.06 6.12 -30.78
C PRO A 623 -14.14 5.24 -29.54
N GLU A 624 -14.38 5.87 -28.39
CA GLU A 624 -14.49 5.24 -27.10
C GLU A 624 -15.75 4.42 -26.95
N GLU A 625 -16.90 4.99 -27.31
CA GLU A 625 -18.17 4.28 -27.37
C GLU A 625 -18.11 3.14 -28.40
N PHE A 626 -17.42 3.34 -29.52
CA PHE A 626 -17.24 2.34 -30.56
C PHE A 626 -16.37 1.17 -30.08
N ALA A 627 -15.20 1.44 -29.47
CA ALA A 627 -14.29 0.40 -29.01
C ALA A 627 -14.83 -0.37 -27.78
N SER A 628 -15.49 0.33 -26.85
CA SER A 628 -16.12 -0.29 -25.68
C SER A 628 -17.34 -1.16 -26.04
N SER A 629 -18.08 -0.81 -27.11
CA SER A 629 -19.23 -1.60 -27.56
C SER A 629 -18.87 -2.76 -28.48
N ASN A 630 -17.77 -2.66 -29.24
CA ASN A 630 -17.38 -3.67 -30.23
C ASN A 630 -16.22 -4.56 -29.80
N GLU A 631 -15.61 -4.31 -28.64
CA GLU A 631 -14.55 -5.15 -28.12
C GLU A 631 -13.35 -5.25 -29.11
N THR A 632 -12.80 -4.10 -29.54
CA THR A 632 -11.71 -4.05 -30.53
C THR A 632 -10.61 -3.05 -30.19
N ALA A 633 -9.36 -3.37 -30.57
CA ALA A 633 -8.21 -2.48 -30.43
C ALA A 633 -8.31 -1.22 -31.33
N TYR A 634 -7.62 -0.15 -30.94
CA TYR A 634 -7.73 1.18 -31.55
C TYR A 634 -6.39 1.90 -31.66
N ALA A 635 -6.24 2.68 -32.75
CA ALA A 635 -5.24 3.73 -32.90
C ALA A 635 -5.84 4.93 -33.66
N GLY A 636 -5.66 6.15 -33.17
CA GLY A 636 -6.19 7.34 -33.83
C GLY A 636 -5.87 8.63 -33.09
N TRP A 637 -6.14 9.75 -33.73
CA TRP A 637 -6.00 11.05 -33.08
C TRP A 637 -7.19 11.37 -32.18
N GLN A 638 -6.89 12.01 -31.06
CA GLN A 638 -7.90 12.63 -30.21
C GLN A 638 -7.55 14.09 -29.91
N PRO A 639 -8.44 15.04 -30.23
CA PRO A 639 -8.25 16.43 -29.83
C PRO A 639 -8.57 16.60 -28.33
N PHE A 640 -7.66 17.27 -27.61
CA PHE A 640 -7.83 17.67 -26.20
C PHE A 640 -8.29 16.52 -25.27
N PRO A 641 -7.53 15.41 -25.18
CA PRO A 641 -7.88 14.34 -24.25
C PRO A 641 -7.86 14.85 -22.81
N LEU A 642 -8.79 14.35 -21.99
CA LEU A 642 -8.80 14.58 -20.56
C LEU A 642 -7.86 13.59 -19.87
N MET A 643 -6.75 14.09 -19.34
CA MET A 643 -5.71 13.26 -18.72
C MET A 643 -6.01 12.97 -17.24
N GLU A 644 -5.29 12.01 -16.68
CA GLU A 644 -5.40 11.59 -15.28
C GLU A 644 -5.07 12.71 -14.26
N ASP A 645 -4.18 13.62 -14.61
CA ASP A 645 -3.82 14.82 -13.81
C ASP A 645 -4.83 15.97 -13.96
N ALA A 646 -5.96 15.71 -14.64
CA ALA A 646 -6.98 16.69 -15.02
C ALA A 646 -6.47 17.82 -15.93
N SER A 647 -5.26 17.71 -16.49
CA SER A 647 -4.82 18.59 -17.57
C SER A 647 -5.65 18.31 -18.83
N LYS A 648 -5.90 19.38 -19.58
CA LYS A 648 -6.33 19.26 -20.96
C LYS A 648 -5.06 19.19 -21.78
N GLY A 649 -4.85 18.10 -22.52
CA GLY A 649 -3.73 18.03 -23.45
C GLY A 649 -3.78 19.24 -24.38
N ASP A 650 -2.70 20.01 -24.42
CA ASP A 650 -2.51 21.05 -25.42
C ASP A 650 -2.18 20.33 -26.72
N ASP A 651 -3.06 20.41 -27.72
CA ASP A 651 -2.88 19.86 -29.05
C ASP A 651 -3.01 18.32 -29.18
N LEU A 652 -3.20 17.90 -30.42
CA LEU A 652 -3.59 16.57 -30.89
C LEU A 652 -2.80 15.41 -30.23
N ALA A 653 -3.48 14.39 -29.69
CA ALA A 653 -2.81 13.25 -29.06
C ALA A 653 -3.00 11.94 -29.83
N LEU A 654 -2.02 11.04 -29.73
CA LEU A 654 -2.10 9.69 -30.28
C LEU A 654 -2.65 8.73 -29.23
N LEU A 655 -3.87 8.28 -29.48
CA LEU A 655 -4.64 7.43 -28.59
C LEU A 655 -4.56 5.97 -29.04
N THR A 656 -4.16 5.08 -28.14
CA THR A 656 -4.07 3.64 -28.38
C THR A 656 -4.86 2.85 -27.35
N TYR A 657 -5.55 1.80 -27.79
CA TYR A 657 -6.32 0.89 -26.95
C TYR A 657 -6.04 -0.55 -27.39
N PRO A 658 -5.32 -1.36 -26.59
CA PRO A 658 -5.00 -2.73 -26.99
C PRO A 658 -6.18 -3.70 -26.88
N PHE A 659 -7.22 -3.34 -26.11
CA PHE A 659 -8.44 -4.11 -25.85
C PHE A 659 -8.26 -5.52 -25.25
N PHE A 660 -7.07 -6.12 -25.20
CA PHE A 660 -6.88 -7.46 -24.62
C PHE A 660 -5.70 -7.52 -23.66
N ASN A 661 -5.82 -8.33 -22.61
CA ASN A 661 -4.73 -8.58 -21.65
C ASN A 661 -3.51 -9.11 -22.39
N ALA A 662 -2.32 -8.62 -22.01
CA ALA A 662 -1.06 -8.96 -22.66
C ALA A 662 -0.99 -8.65 -24.17
N GLY A 663 -1.95 -7.90 -24.72
CA GLY A 663 -1.93 -7.45 -26.11
C GLY A 663 -1.06 -6.21 -26.33
N TRP A 664 -0.80 -5.90 -27.60
CA TRP A 664 -0.11 -4.65 -27.98
C TRP A 664 -0.74 -3.98 -29.19
N VAL A 665 -0.51 -2.66 -29.27
CA VAL A 665 -0.78 -1.83 -30.45
C VAL A 665 0.53 -1.18 -30.86
N ARG A 666 0.91 -1.28 -32.14
CA ARG A 666 2.15 -0.71 -32.64
C ARG A 666 1.94 0.13 -33.90
N GLY A 667 2.64 1.25 -33.98
CA GLY A 667 2.74 2.11 -35.16
C GLY A 667 4.17 2.08 -35.70
N THR A 668 4.34 1.71 -36.97
CA THR A 668 5.63 1.65 -37.65
C THR A 668 5.80 2.85 -38.58
N TYR A 669 6.87 3.62 -38.37
CA TYR A 669 7.17 4.88 -39.03
C TYR A 669 8.41 4.74 -39.92
N ASP A 670 8.29 5.15 -41.18
CA ASP A 670 9.41 5.16 -42.13
C ASP A 670 10.25 6.44 -41.97
N LEU A 671 11.38 6.30 -41.28
CA LEU A 671 12.38 7.36 -41.14
C LEU A 671 13.62 7.09 -42.01
N THR A 672 13.53 6.21 -43.01
CA THR A 672 14.64 5.95 -43.95
C THR A 672 15.17 7.20 -44.68
N PRO A 673 14.39 8.28 -44.90
CA PRO A 673 14.94 9.53 -45.43
C PRO A 673 15.93 10.24 -44.48
N PHE A 674 15.84 9.99 -43.18
CA PHE A 674 16.65 10.64 -42.15
C PHE A 674 17.83 9.75 -41.75
N ARG A 675 18.98 10.36 -41.48
CA ARG A 675 20.14 9.66 -40.93
C ARG A 675 20.33 10.08 -39.49
N LEU A 676 20.34 9.09 -38.59
CA LEU A 676 20.57 9.31 -37.16
C LEU A 676 21.97 9.90 -36.95
N GLN A 677 22.09 10.85 -36.03
CA GLN A 677 23.35 11.51 -35.68
C GLN A 677 23.68 11.26 -34.21
N PRO A 678 24.98 11.28 -33.84
CA PRO A 678 25.37 11.27 -32.43
C PRO A 678 24.69 12.43 -31.67
N GLY A 679 24.06 12.12 -30.55
CA GLY A 679 23.36 13.10 -29.72
C GLY A 679 21.91 13.37 -30.12
N ASP A 680 21.35 12.64 -31.09
CA ASP A 680 19.89 12.58 -31.26
C ASP A 680 19.24 12.00 -30.00
N VAL A 681 18.09 12.54 -29.63
CA VAL A 681 17.35 12.20 -28.42
C VAL A 681 15.91 11.89 -28.79
N PHE A 682 15.39 10.78 -28.29
CA PHE A 682 13.96 10.54 -28.28
C PHE A 682 13.36 11.17 -27.03
N LYS A 683 12.31 11.97 -27.20
CA LYS A 683 11.57 12.60 -26.11
C LYS A 683 10.08 12.36 -26.29
N ALA A 684 9.40 11.95 -25.23
CA ALA A 684 7.96 11.72 -25.22
C ALA A 684 7.31 12.23 -23.94
N ARG A 685 6.03 12.57 -24.05
CA ARG A 685 5.10 12.76 -22.95
C ARG A 685 3.99 11.75 -23.08
N ILE A 686 3.70 11.02 -22.01
CA ILE A 686 2.80 9.87 -22.00
C ILE A 686 1.93 9.89 -20.75
N GLY A 687 0.73 9.33 -20.85
CA GLY A 687 -0.15 9.21 -19.69
C GLY A 687 -1.45 8.46 -20.00
N TYR A 688 -2.30 8.36 -18.99
CA TYR A 688 -3.61 7.74 -19.09
C TYR A 688 -4.72 8.76 -19.31
N LYS A 689 -5.72 8.38 -20.10
CA LYS A 689 -6.96 9.14 -20.25
C LYS A 689 -8.05 8.57 -19.34
N LEU A 690 -8.76 9.46 -18.64
CA LEU A 690 -9.80 9.08 -17.68
C LEU A 690 -11.14 8.78 -18.41
N LEU A 691 -11.65 7.56 -18.29
CA LEU A 691 -13.01 7.24 -18.74
C LEU A 691 -14.06 7.59 -17.66
N PRO A 692 -15.28 8.05 -18.04
CA PRO A 692 -16.36 8.25 -17.09
C PRO A 692 -16.80 6.91 -16.48
N GLY A 693 -16.58 6.72 -15.17
CA GLY A 693 -17.09 5.57 -14.42
C GLY A 693 -16.16 4.37 -14.27
N GLU A 694 -14.87 4.49 -14.62
CA GLU A 694 -13.89 3.42 -14.39
C GLU A 694 -13.13 3.52 -13.06
N PHE A 695 -12.78 2.34 -12.54
CA PHE A 695 -12.11 2.13 -11.26
C PHE A 695 -10.63 2.58 -11.30
N LYS A 696 -10.24 3.43 -10.35
CA LYS A 696 -8.84 3.80 -10.08
C LYS A 696 -8.17 2.75 -9.19
N LEU A 697 -7.23 1.97 -9.73
CA LEU A 697 -6.41 1.02 -8.96
C LEU A 697 -4.92 1.33 -9.17
N ASN A 698 -4.21 1.73 -8.11
CA ASN A 698 -2.79 2.11 -8.08
C ASN A 698 -1.80 0.94 -8.29
N THR A 699 -2.21 -0.17 -8.91
CA THR A 699 -1.36 -1.35 -9.20
C THR A 699 -1.22 -1.63 -10.70
N ARG A 700 -1.78 -0.79 -11.56
CA ARG A 700 -1.80 -0.98 -13.01
C ARG A 700 -0.58 -0.35 -13.66
N TYR A 701 -0.02 -1.04 -14.65
CA TYR A 701 1.08 -0.51 -15.46
C TYR A 701 0.92 -0.88 -16.92
N VAL A 702 1.42 0.01 -17.78
CA VAL A 702 1.58 -0.24 -19.21
C VAL A 702 3.03 -0.05 -19.59
N THR A 703 3.42 -0.64 -20.71
CA THR A 703 4.77 -0.49 -21.23
C THR A 703 4.72 0.22 -22.57
N PHE A 704 5.36 1.37 -22.62
CA PHE A 704 5.67 2.12 -23.83
C PHE A 704 7.05 1.70 -24.31
N ALA A 705 7.15 1.22 -25.54
CA ALA A 705 8.41 0.76 -26.09
C ALA A 705 8.67 1.42 -27.45
N VAL A 706 9.95 1.71 -27.70
CA VAL A 706 10.43 2.25 -28.96
C VAL A 706 11.42 1.26 -29.53
N TYR A 707 11.19 0.84 -30.77
CA TYR A 707 12.08 -0.05 -31.50
C TYR A 707 12.65 0.64 -32.74
N PHE A 708 13.78 0.13 -33.21
CA PHE A 708 14.42 0.51 -34.46
C PHE A 708 14.81 -0.72 -35.26
N TYR A 709 14.60 -0.70 -36.58
CA TYR A 709 15.17 -1.69 -37.48
C TYR A 709 15.52 -1.12 -38.86
N GLU A 710 16.50 -1.73 -39.52
CA GLU A 710 16.98 -1.32 -40.84
C GLU A 710 16.22 -2.07 -41.95
N PRO A 711 16.11 -1.51 -43.17
CA PRO A 711 15.48 -2.19 -44.30
C PRO A 711 16.11 -3.56 -44.61
N SER A 712 17.39 -3.75 -44.29
CA SER A 712 18.13 -5.00 -44.50
C SER A 712 17.91 -6.06 -43.42
N THR A 713 17.32 -5.70 -42.28
CA THR A 713 17.10 -6.60 -41.13
C THR A 713 15.75 -6.27 -40.49
N PRO A 714 14.66 -6.98 -40.85
CA PRO A 714 13.30 -6.62 -40.43
C PRO A 714 12.99 -6.95 -38.96
N ASP A 715 13.98 -7.27 -38.13
CA ASP A 715 13.77 -7.63 -36.73
C ASP A 715 13.90 -6.36 -35.85
N PRO A 716 12.80 -5.87 -35.25
CA PRO A 716 12.80 -4.66 -34.42
C PRO A 716 13.68 -4.83 -33.17
N ARG A 717 14.73 -4.01 -33.05
CA ARG A 717 15.51 -3.90 -31.82
C ARG A 717 14.88 -2.87 -30.91
N MET A 718 14.58 -3.23 -29.68
CA MET A 718 14.15 -2.28 -28.66
C MET A 718 15.28 -1.31 -28.33
N ILE A 719 15.02 -0.02 -28.42
CA ILE A 719 15.98 1.06 -28.14
C ILE A 719 15.57 1.91 -26.92
N GLY A 720 14.31 1.82 -26.51
CA GLY A 720 13.82 2.41 -25.27
C GLY A 720 12.59 1.67 -24.77
N GLU A 721 12.47 1.56 -23.46
CA GLU A 721 11.30 1.03 -22.76
C GLU A 721 10.99 1.95 -21.58
N PHE A 722 9.70 2.23 -21.38
CA PHE A 722 9.20 2.98 -20.25
C PHE A 722 7.93 2.32 -19.71
N VAL A 723 7.91 2.09 -18.40
CA VAL A 723 6.77 1.51 -17.70
C VAL A 723 6.05 2.63 -16.98
N GLU A 724 4.79 2.86 -17.36
CA GLU A 724 3.96 3.91 -16.78
C GLU A 724 2.89 3.33 -15.87
N PHE A 725 2.72 3.92 -14.69
CA PHE A 725 1.73 3.52 -13.71
C PHE A 725 0.62 4.56 -13.65
N TYR A 726 -0.61 4.12 -13.39
CA TYR A 726 -1.69 5.06 -13.12
C TYR A 726 -1.45 5.71 -11.74
N ASP A 727 -0.92 6.94 -11.74
CA ASP A 727 -0.55 7.68 -10.53
C ASP A 727 -1.18 9.09 -10.45
N GLY A 728 -1.98 9.47 -11.45
CA GLY A 728 -2.61 10.78 -11.50
C GLY A 728 -1.67 11.89 -11.97
N ALA A 729 -0.54 11.55 -12.59
CA ALA A 729 0.37 12.47 -13.25
C ALA A 729 0.61 12.06 -14.71
N VAL A 730 1.11 13.00 -15.53
CA VAL A 730 1.64 12.71 -16.86
C VAL A 730 3.16 12.55 -16.75
N SER A 731 3.72 11.53 -17.39
CA SER A 731 5.17 11.30 -17.38
C SER A 731 5.89 11.90 -18.58
N GLU A 732 7.08 12.44 -18.32
CA GLU A 732 8.06 12.78 -19.35
C GLU A 732 9.12 11.67 -19.46
N TRP A 733 9.38 11.21 -20.67
CA TRP A 733 10.37 10.20 -20.97
C TRP A 733 11.35 10.69 -22.03
N GLU A 734 12.64 10.68 -21.71
CA GLU A 734 13.69 11.11 -22.63
C GLU A 734 14.86 10.13 -22.57
N PHE A 735 15.39 9.73 -23.73
CA PHE A 735 16.62 8.94 -23.81
C PHE A 735 17.40 9.24 -25.09
N PRO A 736 18.76 9.23 -25.03
CA PRO A 736 19.58 9.40 -26.21
C PRO A 736 19.46 8.16 -27.12
N ILE A 737 19.43 8.39 -28.43
CA ILE A 737 19.50 7.29 -29.39
C ILE A 737 20.85 6.57 -29.22
N PRO A 738 20.86 5.21 -29.14
CA PRO A 738 22.09 4.45 -28.97
C PRO A 738 23.18 4.82 -29.99
N GLU A 739 24.41 5.08 -29.52
CA GLU A 739 25.50 5.57 -30.37
C GLU A 739 25.82 4.64 -31.54
N ASP A 740 25.58 3.33 -31.39
CA ASP A 740 25.82 2.33 -32.42
C ASP A 740 24.79 2.36 -33.57
N LEU A 741 23.71 3.15 -33.41
CA LEU A 741 22.74 3.50 -34.46
C LEU A 741 23.08 4.81 -35.17
N ALA A 742 24.09 5.57 -34.71
CA ALA A 742 24.53 6.77 -35.39
C ALA A 742 24.98 6.45 -36.83
N GLY A 743 24.51 7.24 -37.79
CA GLY A 743 24.74 7.05 -39.21
C GLY A 743 23.79 6.07 -39.90
N ARG A 744 22.94 5.37 -39.15
CA ARG A 744 21.94 4.43 -39.71
C ARG A 744 20.65 5.13 -40.13
N GLN A 745 19.89 4.44 -40.97
CA GLN A 745 18.58 4.85 -41.47
C GLN A 745 17.63 3.65 -41.37
N GLY A 746 16.38 3.87 -40.99
CA GLY A 746 15.49 2.75 -40.75
C GLY A 746 14.12 3.16 -40.28
N PHE A 747 13.38 2.16 -39.81
CA PHE A 747 12.03 2.30 -39.30
C PHE A 747 12.05 2.42 -37.78
N PHE A 748 11.18 3.26 -37.26
CA PHE A 748 10.90 3.35 -35.83
C PHE A 748 9.54 2.72 -35.55
N VAL A 749 9.45 1.97 -34.46
CA VAL A 749 8.17 1.41 -34.00
C VAL A 749 7.87 1.98 -32.63
N LEU A 750 6.72 2.65 -32.49
CA LEU A 750 6.15 2.99 -31.19
C LEU A 750 5.14 1.90 -30.85
N GLU A 751 5.36 1.22 -29.74
CA GLU A 751 4.52 0.13 -29.27
C GLU A 751 3.98 0.44 -27.87
N VAL A 752 2.73 0.06 -27.65
CA VAL A 752 2.10 0.12 -26.34
C VAL A 752 1.59 -1.27 -25.99
N HIS A 753 2.07 -1.79 -24.87
CA HIS A 753 1.72 -3.10 -24.35
C HIS A 753 0.84 -2.95 -23.11
N SER A 754 -0.38 -3.48 -23.16
CA SER A 754 -1.23 -3.62 -21.98
C SER A 754 -0.74 -4.82 -21.18
N GLY A 755 -0.41 -4.64 -19.90
CA GLY A 755 0.02 -5.74 -19.02
C GLY A 755 -1.01 -6.88 -18.88
N ASN A 756 -0.76 -7.83 -17.96
CA ASN A 756 -1.61 -9.01 -17.79
C ASN A 756 -2.94 -8.72 -17.04
N ASP A 757 -3.14 -7.49 -16.54
CA ASP A 757 -4.13 -7.16 -15.49
C ASP A 757 -5.40 -6.41 -15.97
N LEU A 758 -5.96 -6.78 -17.13
CA LEU A 758 -7.29 -6.40 -17.70
C LEU A 758 -7.35 -5.35 -18.85
N PRO A 759 -8.42 -5.37 -19.68
CA PRO A 759 -8.51 -4.69 -20.97
C PRO A 759 -9.42 -3.44 -20.94
N ALA A 760 -8.97 -2.30 -20.42
CA ALA A 760 -9.85 -1.13 -20.35
C ALA A 760 -9.15 0.22 -20.18
N GLU A 761 -7.95 0.45 -20.72
CA GLU A 761 -7.30 1.75 -20.52
C GLU A 761 -6.87 2.39 -21.82
N TRP A 762 -7.22 3.66 -21.97
CA TRP A 762 -6.90 4.52 -23.10
C TRP A 762 -5.54 5.15 -22.88
N LEU A 763 -4.57 4.76 -23.69
CA LEU A 763 -3.15 5.07 -23.51
C LEU A 763 -2.75 6.13 -24.50
N VAL A 764 -2.14 7.20 -24.00
CA VAL A 764 -1.95 8.44 -24.77
C VAL A 764 -0.46 8.75 -24.90
N TRP A 765 0.02 8.82 -26.13
CA TRP A 765 1.22 9.58 -26.44
C TRP A 765 0.78 11.04 -26.69
N LEU A 766 1.09 11.92 -25.73
CA LEU A 766 0.82 13.35 -25.84
C LEU A 766 1.83 14.01 -26.77
N ASP A 767 3.11 13.70 -26.56
CA ASP A 767 4.21 14.09 -27.42
C ASP A 767 5.09 12.87 -27.67
N ALA A 768 5.63 12.72 -28.87
CA ALA A 768 6.70 11.77 -29.15
C ALA A 768 7.54 12.33 -30.30
N GLN A 769 8.79 12.68 -30.02
CA GLN A 769 9.64 13.46 -30.91
C GLN A 769 11.06 12.92 -30.93
N LEU A 770 11.63 12.85 -32.13
CA LEU A 770 13.07 12.72 -32.32
C LEU A 770 13.66 14.13 -32.39
N ILE A 771 14.46 14.50 -31.41
CA ILE A 771 15.10 15.81 -31.28
C ILE A 771 16.58 15.68 -31.62
N GLY A 772 17.11 16.61 -32.42
CA GLY A 772 18.50 16.54 -32.86
C GLY A 772 19.00 17.87 -33.40
N LEU A 773 20.22 17.88 -33.92
CA LEU A 773 20.75 19.04 -34.61
C LEU A 773 19.96 19.28 -35.91
N PRO A 774 19.76 20.55 -36.32
CA PRO A 774 19.10 20.88 -37.58
C PRO A 774 19.76 20.16 -38.77
N ARG A 775 18.97 19.44 -39.57
CA ARG A 775 19.45 18.66 -40.72
C ARG A 775 18.40 18.55 -41.81
#